data_AF-R5KYX7-F1
#
_entry.id   AF-R5KYX7-F1
#
_cell.length_a   1.000
_cell.length_b   1.000
_cell.length_c   1.000
_cell.angle_alpha   90.00
_cell.angle_beta   90.00
_cell.angle_gamma   90.00
#
_symmetry.space_group_name_H-M   'P 1'
#
loop_
_entity.id
_entity.type
_entity.pdbx_description
1 polymer ?
#
loop_
_entity_poly.entity_id
_entity_poly.type
_entity_poly.pdbx_seq_one_letter_code
_entity_poly.pdbx_strand_id
1 'polypeptide(L)'
;MKKLFLTAMAFVAMMSAMSFTSCSDDDTNDNGGGGGGGSTTGGVELNGAIEGTVTLEADKEYRLTGAVTVPDGATLNIPAGTTIRATQGFSSYILVERGGTINAEGTADKPIVFTADTDNATAGYWGGLIINGNAPITGGGEGVTEIDNNVSYGGNDANDNSGVIRYVELWYTGARSSADIEHNGLTLNGVGNGTTIENVYIAEGADDGIEFFGGTVNVSNLLVVNCDDDCFDFTQGYSGTLTNCYGIWEDGFTSTEEDPRGVEADGNLDGDMPDGAPQADFTINGMTIVNNSSTQSMQDAIKVRRGATAHITDAVVYGSGQIENLIDLTDGKGGAGRSTDMSVSNNAYYISDATINDGGTTYSGVNVETGNDGADVSALSWTGYEFPQLNNTTVAAAGDLPLEISSPIALEAGQEYFINGSVHVKEGGVLLIPAGMTIKAREGFSNFILVERGGKIYATGREDAPITFTADASNATAGYWGGIIINGNAVISGPSGSVNEGVTEIDNNVPYGGDQNNDNSGVLTYVSILYSGARSSADIEHNGLTLNGVGAGTTIENIYIAEGADDGIEFFGGSVNVSNLLVVNCDDDCFDFTQGYSGTLTNCYGRWEAGFTSTELDPRGVEADGNLDGEGSTAHSPQSDFTIENMTIENLSSYPMQDAIKVRRLAKATINNALVIGSGEIQELVDLTDGLDDADPTSVINVTNGATNVGAQTNSSNPEGATVNIADGNTGCETDIFGWTGYTL
;
A
#
# COMPACT_ATOMS: atom_id res chain seq x y z
N MET A 1 27.60 -21.06 30.32
CA MET A 1 28.61 -20.43 31.20
C MET A 1 29.63 -19.68 30.36
N LYS A 2 29.54 -18.35 30.31
CA LYS A 2 30.64 -17.37 30.49
C LYS A 2 30.21 -16.00 29.95
N LYS A 3 30.16 -15.05 30.87
CA LYS A 3 30.08 -13.59 30.70
C LYS A 3 31.35 -13.05 30.01
N LEU A 4 31.30 -11.89 29.35
CA LEU A 4 31.97 -10.63 29.77
C LEU A 4 32.13 -9.59 28.62
N PHE A 5 31.59 -8.39 28.88
CA PHE A 5 32.17 -7.01 28.81
C PHE A 5 32.59 -6.29 27.51
N LEU A 6 32.02 -5.08 27.39
CA LEU A 6 32.57 -3.75 27.01
C LEU A 6 33.96 -3.68 26.36
N THR A 7 34.02 -2.85 25.31
CA THR A 7 35.24 -2.12 24.91
C THR A 7 34.94 -0.66 24.55
N ALA A 8 35.63 0.23 25.25
CA ALA A 8 35.93 1.61 24.85
C ALA A 8 37.45 1.76 24.63
N MET A 9 37.86 2.89 24.03
CA MET A 9 39.22 3.42 23.73
C MET A 9 39.83 3.04 22.38
N ALA A 10 40.57 3.89 21.65
CA ALA A 10 41.05 5.29 21.77
C ALA A 10 41.75 5.67 20.42
N PHE A 11 42.07 6.91 20.03
CA PHE A 11 43.16 7.83 20.45
C PHE A 11 43.19 8.95 19.35
N VAL A 12 43.51 10.24 19.56
CA VAL A 12 44.86 10.84 19.67
C VAL A 12 44.73 12.33 20.02
N ALA A 13 45.63 12.80 20.89
CA ALA A 13 45.77 14.17 21.38
C ALA A 13 46.64 15.09 20.48
N MET A 14 46.43 16.41 20.56
CA MET A 14 47.53 17.37 20.50
C MET A 14 47.22 18.64 21.32
N MET A 15 48.15 18.97 22.23
CA MET A 15 48.11 20.10 23.18
C MET A 15 48.40 21.46 22.51
N SER A 16 47.92 22.56 23.11
CA SER A 16 48.65 23.83 23.29
C SER A 16 47.96 24.69 24.37
N ALA A 17 48.78 25.33 25.20
CA ALA A 17 48.48 25.76 26.57
C ALA A 17 48.23 27.27 26.76
N MET A 18 47.98 27.65 28.04
CA MET A 18 48.14 28.95 28.73
C MET A 18 46.81 29.69 28.98
N SER A 19 46.40 30.20 30.16
CA SER A 19 46.92 30.27 31.54
C SER A 19 45.78 30.72 32.48
N PHE A 20 45.85 30.36 33.78
CA PHE A 20 44.92 30.77 34.85
C PHE A 20 45.21 32.17 35.44
N THR A 21 44.17 32.86 35.93
CA THR A 21 44.06 33.66 37.19
C THR A 21 42.69 34.36 37.22
N SER A 22 41.73 34.08 38.12
CA SER A 22 41.58 34.35 39.57
C SER A 22 41.12 35.78 39.95
N CYS A 23 40.22 35.79 40.96
CA CYS A 23 39.67 36.85 41.84
C CYS A 23 38.19 37.16 41.55
N SER A 24 37.21 36.73 42.38
CA SER A 24 36.82 37.16 43.75
C SER A 24 36.33 38.63 43.77
N ASP A 25 35.23 39.06 44.38
CA ASP A 25 34.47 38.61 45.56
C ASP A 25 32.96 38.97 45.46
N ASP A 26 32.17 38.33 46.32
CA ASP A 26 30.76 38.59 46.66
C ASP A 26 30.52 39.98 47.31
N ASP A 27 29.32 40.57 47.12
CA ASP A 27 28.37 40.85 48.22
C ASP A 27 27.09 41.63 47.78
N THR A 28 25.93 41.02 48.11
CA THR A 28 24.67 41.59 48.65
C THR A 28 23.60 42.34 47.82
N ASN A 29 22.38 41.79 47.89
CA ASN A 29 20.99 42.32 47.93
C ASN A 29 20.72 43.79 47.55
N ASP A 30 19.73 44.04 46.66
CA ASP A 30 18.30 44.23 47.00
C ASP A 30 17.50 44.77 45.77
N ASN A 31 16.20 44.50 45.84
CA ASN A 31 15.04 44.77 44.99
C ASN A 31 14.98 46.10 44.18
N GLY A 32 14.38 46.05 42.98
CA GLY A 32 13.91 47.27 42.29
C GLY A 32 13.70 47.14 40.78
N GLY A 33 12.44 47.05 40.35
CA GLY A 33 12.03 46.95 38.96
C GLY A 33 12.31 48.19 38.08
N GLY A 34 12.22 47.98 36.78
CA GLY A 34 12.29 49.03 35.77
C GLY A 34 12.14 48.44 34.36
N GLY A 35 10.91 48.47 33.84
CA GLY A 35 10.59 48.05 32.48
C GLY A 35 11.30 48.89 31.43
N GLY A 36 11.60 48.24 30.30
CA GLY A 36 12.09 48.87 29.08
C GLY A 36 11.54 48.08 27.90
N GLY A 37 10.34 48.43 27.46
CA GLY A 37 9.71 47.87 26.27
C GLY A 37 10.56 48.13 25.03
N GLY A 38 10.92 47.04 24.37
CA GLY A 38 11.42 46.99 23.00
C GLY A 38 10.65 45.91 22.27
N SER A 39 9.95 46.30 21.21
CA SER A 39 9.17 45.44 20.33
C SER A 39 9.96 44.19 19.87
N THR A 40 9.53 43.00 20.27
CA THR A 40 10.00 41.72 19.73
C THR A 40 8.82 40.96 19.16
N THR A 41 8.83 40.76 17.85
CA THR A 41 8.09 39.69 17.16
C THR A 41 8.74 38.34 17.48
N GLY A 42 8.67 37.91 18.74
CA GLY A 42 9.22 36.63 19.21
C GLY A 42 8.30 36.02 20.26
N GLY A 43 7.82 34.80 20.02
CA GLY A 43 7.01 34.03 20.97
C GLY A 43 7.73 33.74 22.29
N VAL A 44 7.00 33.25 23.29
CA VAL A 44 7.58 32.88 24.59
C VAL A 44 8.28 31.52 24.47
N GLU A 45 9.57 31.48 24.75
CA GLU A 45 10.34 30.23 24.73
C GLU A 45 9.90 29.29 25.86
N LEU A 46 9.70 28.02 25.53
CA LEU A 46 9.45 26.91 26.45
C LEU A 46 10.66 25.97 26.39
N ASN A 47 11.36 25.85 27.51
CA ASN A 47 12.47 24.93 27.72
C ASN A 47 12.73 24.73 29.22
N GLY A 48 13.37 23.61 29.57
CA GLY A 48 13.76 23.28 30.94
C GLY A 48 12.61 22.78 31.82
N ALA A 49 12.88 22.70 33.12
CA ALA A 49 11.94 22.15 34.10
C ALA A 49 10.88 23.18 34.52
N ILE A 50 9.61 22.74 34.59
CA ILE A 50 8.52 23.49 35.19
C ILE A 50 8.66 23.50 36.71
N GLU A 51 8.71 24.69 37.32
CA GLU A 51 8.77 24.85 38.78
C GLU A 51 7.37 25.19 39.35
N GLY A 52 6.84 24.31 40.21
CA GLY A 52 5.52 24.50 40.81
C GLY A 52 4.40 24.47 39.76
N THR A 53 3.49 25.45 39.78
CA THR A 53 2.41 25.54 38.79
C THR A 53 2.69 26.65 37.78
N VAL A 54 2.84 26.28 36.51
CA VAL A 54 2.91 27.19 35.37
C VAL A 54 1.61 27.11 34.57
N THR A 55 1.03 28.27 34.26
CA THR A 55 -0.15 28.37 33.39
C THR A 55 0.22 29.22 32.19
N LEU A 56 0.08 28.65 31.00
CA LEU A 56 0.28 29.37 29.75
C LEU A 56 -0.88 30.36 29.50
N GLU A 57 -0.68 31.32 28.61
CA GLU A 57 -1.65 32.34 28.23
C GLU A 57 -2.04 32.12 26.77
N ALA A 58 -3.30 31.80 26.51
CA ALA A 58 -3.78 31.42 25.17
C ALA A 58 -3.63 32.51 24.09
N ASP A 59 -3.42 33.77 24.46
CA ASP A 59 -3.18 34.88 23.53
C ASP A 59 -1.69 35.06 23.16
N LYS A 60 -0.81 34.19 23.66
CA LYS A 60 0.61 34.14 23.32
C LYS A 60 0.93 32.93 22.47
N GLU A 61 1.81 33.13 21.49
CA GLU A 61 2.47 32.02 20.80
C GLU A 61 3.68 31.57 21.62
N TYR A 62 3.79 30.25 21.79
CA TYR A 62 4.90 29.62 22.50
C TYR A 62 5.82 28.90 21.52
N ARG A 63 7.13 28.96 21.77
CA ARG A 63 8.15 28.26 21.00
C ARG A 63 8.83 27.21 21.86
N LEU A 64 8.62 25.93 21.58
CA LEU A 64 9.33 24.82 22.23
C LEU A 64 10.74 24.71 21.63
N THR A 65 11.74 25.20 22.35
CA THR A 65 13.14 25.31 21.86
C THR A 65 14.06 24.23 22.41
N GLY A 66 13.51 23.31 23.21
CA GLY A 66 14.18 22.17 23.81
C GLY A 66 13.23 21.43 24.74
N ALA A 67 13.74 20.46 25.49
CA ALA A 67 12.94 19.63 26.38
C ALA A 67 12.28 20.48 27.47
N VAL A 68 10.96 20.32 27.64
CA VAL A 68 10.22 20.82 28.79
C VAL A 68 9.88 19.65 29.68
N THR A 69 10.37 19.66 30.93
CA THR A 69 10.03 18.61 31.90
C THR A 69 9.06 19.11 32.95
N VAL A 70 8.07 18.30 33.30
CA VAL A 70 7.12 18.56 34.40
C VAL A 70 7.44 17.58 35.53
N PRO A 71 8.32 17.95 36.47
CA PRO A 71 8.77 17.05 37.54
C PRO A 71 7.68 16.76 38.58
N ASP A 72 7.96 15.84 39.51
CA ASP A 72 7.09 15.51 40.64
C ASP A 72 6.59 16.75 41.40
N GLY A 73 5.28 16.86 41.56
CA GLY A 73 4.60 17.97 42.24
C GLY A 73 4.49 19.26 41.41
N ALA A 74 5.02 19.30 40.19
CA ALA A 74 4.83 20.41 39.27
C ALA A 74 3.57 20.24 38.41
N THR A 75 3.04 21.34 37.89
CA THR A 75 1.85 21.36 37.04
C THR A 75 2.02 22.32 35.88
N LEU A 76 1.80 21.84 34.66
CA LEU A 76 1.72 22.66 33.44
C LEU A 76 0.27 22.75 32.98
N ASN A 77 -0.32 23.94 33.05
CA ASN A 77 -1.65 24.22 32.52
C ASN A 77 -1.55 24.90 31.15
N ILE A 78 -2.17 24.32 30.14
CA ILE A 78 -2.22 24.83 28.77
C ILE A 78 -3.69 25.12 28.44
N PRO A 79 -4.10 26.40 28.37
CA PRO A 79 -5.51 26.72 28.12
C PRO A 79 -5.90 26.50 26.64
N ALA A 80 -7.21 26.31 26.41
CA ALA A 80 -7.78 26.18 25.08
C ALA A 80 -7.36 27.30 24.09
N GLY A 81 -7.08 26.90 22.85
CA GLY A 81 -6.64 27.79 21.76
C GLY A 81 -5.15 28.14 21.78
N THR A 82 -4.36 27.55 22.68
CA THR A 82 -2.91 27.76 22.71
C THR A 82 -2.25 27.03 21.53
N THR A 83 -1.30 27.70 20.88
CA THR A 83 -0.42 27.08 19.88
C THR A 83 1.02 27.07 20.40
N ILE A 84 1.64 25.88 20.37
CA ILE A 84 3.03 25.64 20.73
C ILE A 84 3.77 25.18 19.48
N ARG A 85 4.78 25.94 19.07
CA ARG A 85 5.60 25.67 17.88
C ARG A 85 6.97 25.12 18.26
N ALA A 86 7.28 23.89 17.87
CA ALA A 86 8.53 23.23 18.19
C ALA A 86 9.61 23.51 17.15
N THR A 87 10.83 23.78 17.62
CA THR A 87 12.02 23.83 16.75
C THR A 87 12.45 22.43 16.36
N GLN A 88 12.98 22.28 15.15
CA GLN A 88 13.41 20.97 14.65
C GLN A 88 14.43 20.29 15.58
N GLY A 89 14.21 19.02 15.87
CA GLY A 89 15.21 18.13 16.45
C GLY A 89 14.73 17.25 17.61
N PHE A 90 15.47 16.17 17.82
CA PHE A 90 15.24 15.16 18.87
C PHE A 90 15.09 15.76 20.29
N SER A 91 15.78 16.86 20.60
CA SER A 91 15.72 17.46 21.94
C SER A 91 14.49 18.33 22.19
N SER A 92 13.56 18.46 21.24
CA SER A 92 12.36 19.30 21.36
C SER A 92 11.14 18.44 21.67
N TYR A 93 10.79 18.30 22.95
CA TYR A 93 9.62 17.53 23.39
C TYR A 93 9.10 18.05 24.74
N ILE A 94 7.91 17.60 25.14
CA ILE A 94 7.37 17.80 26.48
C ILE A 94 7.29 16.46 27.19
N LEU A 95 7.87 16.37 28.38
CA LEU A 95 7.88 15.17 29.20
C LEU A 95 7.28 15.48 30.58
N VAL A 96 6.22 14.76 30.94
CA VAL A 96 5.68 14.76 32.30
C VAL A 96 6.33 13.62 33.05
N GLU A 97 7.11 13.93 34.09
CA GLU A 97 7.71 12.92 34.95
C GLU A 97 6.66 12.36 35.91
N ARG A 98 6.96 11.20 36.51
CA ARG A 98 6.10 10.58 37.51
C ARG A 98 5.81 11.54 38.68
N GLY A 99 4.53 11.75 38.96
CA GLY A 99 4.05 12.70 39.98
C GLY A 99 3.89 14.14 39.48
N GLY A 100 4.32 14.44 38.26
CA GLY A 100 4.00 15.70 37.55
C GLY A 100 2.58 15.68 36.98
N THR A 101 2.09 16.84 36.58
CA THR A 101 0.73 16.98 36.02
C THR A 101 0.69 17.91 34.81
N ILE A 102 0.04 17.47 33.73
CA ILE A 102 -0.30 18.33 32.59
C ILE A 102 -1.81 18.49 32.48
N ASN A 103 -2.28 19.73 32.36
CA ASN A 103 -3.68 20.04 32.08
C ASN A 103 -3.75 20.81 30.76
N ALA A 104 -3.75 20.06 29.65
CA ALA A 104 -3.99 20.55 28.31
C ALA A 104 -5.49 20.45 28.00
N GLU A 105 -6.23 21.50 28.37
CA GLU A 105 -7.69 21.52 28.32
C GLU A 105 -8.18 22.40 27.15
N GLY A 106 -8.07 21.86 25.94
CA GLY A 106 -8.67 22.42 24.72
C GLY A 106 -10.19 22.34 24.70
N THR A 107 -10.78 22.88 23.64
CA THR A 107 -12.20 22.73 23.33
C THR A 107 -12.37 22.46 21.84
N ALA A 108 -13.48 21.86 21.41
CA ALA A 108 -13.76 21.63 19.98
C ALA A 108 -13.62 22.90 19.11
N ASP A 109 -14.05 24.06 19.62
CA ASP A 109 -13.95 25.35 18.89
C ASP A 109 -12.54 25.97 18.95
N LYS A 110 -11.71 25.54 19.90
CA LYS A 110 -10.39 26.09 20.21
C LYS A 110 -9.46 24.98 20.71
N PRO A 111 -9.02 24.07 19.82
CA PRO A 111 -8.09 23.02 20.20
C PRO A 111 -6.74 23.62 20.64
N ILE A 112 -5.95 22.84 21.35
CA ILE A 112 -4.54 23.14 21.61
C ILE A 112 -3.74 22.49 20.51
N VAL A 113 -2.86 23.26 19.86
CA VAL A 113 -2.09 22.78 18.70
C VAL A 113 -0.61 22.76 19.05
N PHE A 114 0.00 21.57 19.00
CA PHE A 114 1.45 21.39 18.99
C PHE A 114 1.89 21.09 17.56
N THR A 115 2.80 21.89 17.01
CA THR A 115 3.20 21.77 15.61
C THR A 115 4.62 22.28 15.40
N ALA A 116 5.15 22.12 14.19
CA ALA A 116 6.45 22.65 13.80
C ALA A 116 6.48 24.19 13.76
N ASP A 117 7.67 24.76 13.90
CA ASP A 117 7.90 26.20 13.77
C ASP A 117 8.07 26.69 12.33
N THR A 118 7.71 25.84 11.36
CA THR A 118 7.75 26.08 9.90
C THR A 118 6.55 25.43 9.21
N ASP A 119 6.13 25.98 8.08
CA ASP A 119 4.99 25.47 7.28
C ASP A 119 5.39 24.31 6.35
N ASN A 120 6.70 24.08 6.12
CA ASN A 120 7.22 23.00 5.28
C ASN A 120 7.87 21.89 6.12
N ALA A 121 7.25 21.54 7.25
CA ALA A 121 7.73 20.46 8.09
C ALA A 121 7.45 19.10 7.42
N THR A 122 8.26 18.12 7.77
CA THR A 122 8.06 16.71 7.42
C THR A 122 7.89 15.93 8.72
N ALA A 123 7.43 14.68 8.61
CA ALA A 123 7.45 13.72 9.71
C ALA A 123 8.79 13.74 10.47
N GLY A 124 8.73 13.59 11.79
CA GLY A 124 9.90 13.55 12.67
C GLY A 124 10.54 14.91 12.96
N TYR A 125 9.79 16.00 12.82
CA TYR A 125 10.33 17.35 13.00
C TYR A 125 10.68 17.63 14.47
N TRP A 126 9.87 17.18 15.42
CA TRP A 126 10.09 17.30 16.86
C TRP A 126 9.67 16.02 17.58
N GLY A 127 10.00 15.89 18.87
CA GLY A 127 9.79 14.64 19.61
C GLY A 127 8.32 14.28 19.75
N GLY A 128 7.58 15.02 20.57
CA GLY A 128 6.18 14.71 20.87
C GLY A 128 5.82 15.00 22.31
N LEU A 129 4.74 14.39 22.80
CA LEU A 129 4.30 14.48 24.18
C LEU A 129 4.50 13.13 24.89
N ILE A 130 5.20 13.15 26.03
CA ILE A 130 5.52 11.96 26.82
C ILE A 130 4.93 12.09 28.22
N ILE A 131 4.13 11.11 28.65
CA ILE A 131 3.51 11.09 29.97
C ILE A 131 4.01 9.87 30.75
N ASN A 132 4.80 10.11 31.80
CA ASN A 132 5.29 9.07 32.70
C ASN A 132 4.41 9.01 33.96
N GLY A 133 3.64 7.94 34.11
CA GLY A 133 2.80 7.68 35.27
C GLY A 133 3.40 6.70 36.27
N ASN A 134 2.61 6.36 37.29
CA ASN A 134 2.95 5.44 38.38
C ASN A 134 2.12 4.13 38.35
N ALA A 135 1.45 3.83 37.24
CA ALA A 135 0.64 2.63 37.08
C ALA A 135 1.50 1.39 36.76
N PRO A 136 0.96 0.17 36.96
CA PRO A 136 1.71 -1.06 36.74
C PRO A 136 2.16 -1.26 35.29
N ILE A 137 3.35 -1.86 35.15
CA ILE A 137 3.93 -2.34 33.89
C ILE A 137 4.38 -3.80 34.06
N THR A 138 4.63 -4.53 32.96
CA THR A 138 5.12 -5.92 33.01
C THR A 138 6.36 -6.06 33.89
N GLY A 139 6.40 -7.13 34.69
CA GLY A 139 7.51 -7.44 35.58
C GLY A 139 7.39 -6.80 36.97
N GLY A 140 6.53 -5.79 37.10
CA GLY A 140 6.31 -5.02 38.33
C GLY A 140 7.49 -4.13 38.69
N GLY A 141 7.23 -2.86 39.01
CA GLY A 141 8.28 -1.90 39.36
C GLY A 141 8.34 -0.74 38.40
N GLU A 142 9.55 -0.34 38.02
CA GLU A 142 9.83 0.86 37.25
C GLU A 142 10.54 0.50 35.94
N GLY A 143 10.08 1.11 34.85
CA GLY A 143 10.77 1.16 33.56
C GLY A 143 11.56 2.46 33.44
N VAL A 144 12.28 2.62 32.34
CA VAL A 144 12.95 3.87 31.96
C VAL A 144 12.51 4.26 30.57
N THR A 145 12.29 5.55 30.33
CA THR A 145 11.89 6.05 29.00
C THR A 145 13.04 5.90 28.01
N GLU A 146 12.71 5.56 26.77
CA GLU A 146 13.68 5.34 25.69
C GLU A 146 14.46 6.61 25.33
N ILE A 147 13.82 7.76 25.47
CA ILE A 147 14.41 9.08 25.16
C ILE A 147 15.45 9.50 26.20
N ASP A 148 15.25 9.13 27.46
CA ASP A 148 16.15 9.42 28.57
C ASP A 148 16.09 8.34 29.66
N ASN A 149 17.06 7.43 29.61
CA ASN A 149 17.19 6.34 30.57
C ASN A 149 17.40 6.76 32.05
N ASN A 150 17.53 8.07 32.35
CA ASN A 150 17.55 8.59 33.72
C ASN A 150 16.16 8.91 34.27
N VAL A 151 15.12 8.89 33.43
CA VAL A 151 13.75 9.19 33.81
C VAL A 151 12.95 7.90 33.87
N SER A 152 12.42 7.60 35.06
CA SER A 152 11.66 6.37 35.31
C SER A 152 10.16 6.59 35.20
N TYR A 153 9.45 5.54 34.80
CA TYR A 153 7.99 5.46 34.80
C TYR A 153 7.53 4.14 35.41
N GLY A 154 6.22 4.00 35.60
CA GLY A 154 5.62 2.80 36.15
C GLY A 154 5.67 2.77 37.68
N GLY A 155 4.92 1.84 38.25
CA GLY A 155 4.80 1.67 39.68
C GLY A 155 3.73 0.67 40.06
N ASN A 156 2.94 1.00 41.08
CA ASN A 156 1.91 0.12 41.62
C ASN A 156 0.54 0.81 41.81
N ASP A 157 0.36 2.03 41.32
CA ASP A 157 -0.88 2.77 41.45
C ASP A 157 -1.64 2.80 40.13
N ALA A 158 -2.53 1.83 39.94
CA ALA A 158 -3.41 1.79 38.77
C ALA A 158 -4.31 3.03 38.65
N ASN A 159 -4.56 3.77 39.74
CA ASN A 159 -5.39 4.97 39.70
C ASN A 159 -4.56 6.26 39.69
N ASP A 160 -3.28 6.18 39.36
CA ASP A 160 -2.42 7.35 39.16
C ASP A 160 -3.06 8.35 38.19
N ASN A 161 -2.79 9.63 38.41
CA ASN A 161 -3.39 10.73 37.66
C ASN A 161 -2.32 11.75 37.26
N SER A 162 -1.99 11.76 35.97
CA SER A 162 -1.03 12.66 35.34
C SER A 162 -1.69 13.91 34.75
N GLY A 163 -3.01 14.07 34.93
CA GLY A 163 -3.79 15.25 34.54
C GLY A 163 -4.80 15.00 33.43
N VAL A 164 -4.93 15.98 32.53
CA VAL A 164 -5.95 16.02 31.46
C VAL A 164 -5.31 16.41 30.13
N ILE A 165 -5.57 15.63 29.09
CA ILE A 165 -5.28 15.94 27.69
C ILE A 165 -6.61 15.88 26.94
N ARG A 166 -7.10 17.03 26.48
CA ARG A 166 -8.41 17.13 25.83
C ARG A 166 -8.40 18.12 24.67
N TYR A 167 -8.93 17.73 23.51
CA TYR A 167 -8.95 18.54 22.27
C TYR A 167 -7.56 19.06 21.92
N VAL A 168 -6.64 18.12 21.68
CA VAL A 168 -5.22 18.38 21.41
C VAL A 168 -4.86 17.84 20.03
N GLU A 169 -4.12 18.65 19.28
CA GLU A 169 -3.53 18.28 18.00
C GLU A 169 -2.01 18.17 18.11
N LEU A 170 -1.44 17.09 17.59
CA LEU A 170 0.00 16.83 17.53
C LEU A 170 0.39 16.61 16.06
N TRP A 171 1.24 17.50 15.53
CA TRP A 171 1.64 17.47 14.12
C TRP A 171 3.15 17.30 13.97
N TYR A 172 3.61 16.46 13.04
CA TYR A 172 5.03 16.31 12.66
C TYR A 172 5.93 15.80 13.80
N THR A 173 5.40 14.92 14.64
CA THR A 173 6.11 14.28 15.77
C THR A 173 7.03 13.15 15.30
N GLY A 174 7.74 12.55 16.24
CA GLY A 174 8.55 11.36 16.04
C GLY A 174 10.00 11.60 15.65
N ALA A 175 10.61 12.66 16.16
CA ALA A 175 12.03 12.88 15.92
C ALA A 175 12.86 11.70 16.45
N ARG A 176 13.80 11.20 15.65
CA ARG A 176 14.70 10.10 16.05
C ARG A 176 16.14 10.53 16.30
N SER A 177 16.84 9.81 17.18
CA SER A 177 18.29 10.01 17.44
C SER A 177 19.16 8.90 16.83
N SER A 178 18.59 7.70 16.65
CA SER A 178 19.17 6.55 15.96
C SER A 178 18.05 5.64 15.45
N ALA A 179 18.40 4.54 14.78
CA ALA A 179 17.42 3.54 14.32
C ALA A 179 16.79 2.71 15.46
N ASP A 180 17.28 2.84 16.70
CA ASP A 180 16.74 2.14 17.88
C ASP A 180 16.24 3.12 18.96
N ILE A 181 16.22 4.43 18.69
CA ILE A 181 15.84 5.45 19.69
C ILE A 181 15.12 6.59 18.98
N GLU A 182 13.81 6.61 19.19
CA GLU A 182 12.86 7.48 18.53
C GLU A 182 11.70 7.85 19.46
N HIS A 183 10.91 8.81 18.99
CA HIS A 183 9.82 9.41 19.72
C HIS A 183 8.51 9.03 19.03
N ASN A 184 7.41 9.03 19.76
CA ASN A 184 6.07 8.85 19.19
C ASN A 184 5.31 10.18 19.08
N GLY A 185 4.11 10.15 18.50
CA GLY A 185 3.16 11.25 18.65
C GLY A 185 2.82 11.51 20.12
N LEU A 186 2.17 10.52 20.75
CA LEU A 186 1.85 10.52 22.17
C LEU A 186 2.38 9.25 22.84
N THR A 187 3.39 9.39 23.70
CA THR A 187 3.95 8.27 24.47
C THR A 187 3.30 8.21 25.86
N LEU A 188 2.72 7.06 26.21
CA LEU A 188 2.03 6.82 27.48
C LEU A 188 2.72 5.72 28.29
N ASN A 189 3.60 6.17 29.18
CA ASN A 189 4.48 5.33 29.98
C ASN A 189 3.86 5.04 31.36
N GLY A 190 3.26 3.88 31.55
CA GLY A 190 2.69 3.47 32.85
C GLY A 190 1.64 4.45 33.38
N VAL A 191 0.77 4.99 32.52
CA VAL A 191 -0.23 6.00 32.88
C VAL A 191 -1.45 5.35 33.55
N GLY A 192 -1.90 5.91 34.67
CA GLY A 192 -3.04 5.40 35.44
C GLY A 192 -4.41 5.82 34.91
N ASN A 193 -5.45 5.08 35.31
CA ASN A 193 -6.84 5.34 34.93
C ASN A 193 -7.46 6.57 35.59
N GLY A 194 -6.73 7.26 36.47
CA GLY A 194 -7.12 8.56 37.00
C GLY A 194 -6.90 9.70 36.01
N THR A 195 -6.00 9.53 35.04
CA THR A 195 -5.70 10.48 33.96
C THR A 195 -6.84 10.50 32.94
N THR A 196 -7.18 11.68 32.41
CA THR A 196 -8.16 11.83 31.32
C THR A 196 -7.46 12.15 30.01
N ILE A 197 -7.65 11.31 28.99
CA ILE A 197 -7.18 11.57 27.62
C ILE A 197 -8.36 11.37 26.67
N GLU A 198 -8.81 12.43 26.03
CA GLU A 198 -9.93 12.34 25.08
C GLU A 198 -9.91 13.42 23.99
N ASN A 199 -10.35 13.10 22.77
CA ASN A 199 -10.34 14.01 21.62
C ASN A 199 -8.92 14.46 21.30
N VAL A 200 -8.13 13.54 20.74
CA VAL A 200 -6.74 13.80 20.32
C VAL A 200 -6.64 13.53 18.82
N TYR A 201 -5.92 14.40 18.12
CA TYR A 201 -5.62 14.27 16.69
C TYR A 201 -4.11 14.31 16.50
N ILE A 202 -3.56 13.25 15.90
CA ILE A 202 -2.13 13.07 15.66
C ILE A 202 -1.94 12.91 14.16
N ALA A 203 -1.04 13.68 13.56
CA ALA A 203 -0.88 13.69 12.11
C ALA A 203 0.58 13.85 11.67
N GLU A 204 0.93 13.18 10.57
CA GLU A 204 2.22 13.29 9.88
C GLU A 204 3.41 12.96 10.80
N GLY A 205 3.29 11.93 11.64
CA GLY A 205 4.35 11.46 12.54
C GLY A 205 5.36 10.56 11.82
N ALA A 206 6.63 10.53 12.26
CA ALA A 206 7.69 9.65 11.69
C ALA A 206 7.81 8.29 12.39
N ASP A 207 6.83 7.96 13.22
CA ASP A 207 6.82 6.82 14.12
C ASP A 207 5.35 6.59 14.53
N ASP A 208 5.10 5.91 15.64
CA ASP A 208 3.76 5.64 16.12
C ASP A 208 2.91 6.89 16.36
N GLY A 209 1.63 6.77 16.04
CA GLY A 209 0.62 7.76 16.43
C GLY A 209 0.56 7.88 17.96
N ILE A 210 0.32 6.76 18.64
CA ILE A 210 0.27 6.66 20.09
C ILE A 210 0.83 5.30 20.51
N GLU A 211 1.61 5.31 21.59
CA GLU A 211 2.20 4.09 22.14
C GLU A 211 1.98 3.98 23.65
N PHE A 212 1.58 2.78 24.08
CA PHE A 212 1.30 2.45 25.48
C PHE A 212 2.34 1.51 26.06
N PHE A 213 3.25 2.05 26.88
CA PHE A 213 4.16 1.23 27.68
C PHE A 213 3.54 0.89 29.04
N GLY A 214 2.67 -0.11 29.06
CA GLY A 214 1.95 -0.53 30.26
C GLY A 214 0.92 0.50 30.74
N GLY A 215 0.49 0.37 32.00
CA GLY A 215 -0.52 1.24 32.59
C GLY A 215 -1.97 0.79 32.36
N THR A 216 -2.90 1.66 32.74
CA THR A 216 -4.35 1.37 32.82
C THR A 216 -5.23 2.51 32.31
N VAL A 217 -4.62 3.57 31.76
CA VAL A 217 -5.33 4.75 31.27
C VAL A 217 -6.35 4.39 30.19
N ASN A 218 -7.50 5.05 30.21
CA ASN A 218 -8.48 4.94 29.13
C ASN A 218 -8.36 6.17 28.22
N VAL A 219 -8.45 5.96 26.90
CA VAL A 219 -8.42 7.01 25.89
C VAL A 219 -9.69 6.93 25.05
N SER A 220 -10.27 8.09 24.70
CA SER A 220 -11.44 8.12 23.81
C SER A 220 -11.35 9.18 22.71
N ASN A 221 -11.93 8.92 21.54
CA ASN A 221 -11.96 9.82 20.38
C ASN A 221 -10.53 10.18 19.93
N LEU A 222 -9.88 9.25 19.26
CA LEU A 222 -8.51 9.41 18.75
C LEU A 222 -8.52 9.35 17.22
N LEU A 223 -7.89 10.32 16.57
CA LEU A 223 -7.61 10.32 15.13
C LEU A 223 -6.09 10.29 14.91
N VAL A 224 -5.62 9.33 14.12
CA VAL A 224 -4.23 9.23 13.64
C VAL A 224 -4.25 9.25 12.11
N VAL A 225 -3.49 10.16 11.51
CA VAL A 225 -3.40 10.35 10.05
C VAL A 225 -1.92 10.29 9.64
N ASN A 226 -1.59 9.40 8.70
CA ASN A 226 -0.26 9.33 8.08
C ASN A 226 0.88 9.24 9.12
N CYS A 227 0.74 8.35 10.13
CA CYS A 227 1.88 7.92 10.94
C CYS A 227 2.77 6.99 10.11
N ASP A 228 4.09 7.07 10.30
CA ASP A 228 5.06 6.30 9.52
C ASP A 228 5.08 4.82 9.92
N ASP A 229 4.93 4.54 11.21
CA ASP A 229 4.85 3.17 11.77
C ASP A 229 3.41 2.81 12.18
N ASP A 230 3.14 2.57 13.46
CA ASP A 230 1.86 2.04 13.92
C ASP A 230 0.86 3.13 14.34
N CYS A 231 -0.42 2.97 13.96
CA CYS A 231 -1.43 3.94 14.43
C CYS A 231 -1.63 3.85 15.95
N PHE A 232 -1.70 2.62 16.48
CA PHE A 232 -1.93 2.33 17.89
C PHE A 232 -1.04 1.16 18.36
N ASP A 233 0.00 1.45 19.14
CA ASP A 233 0.90 0.45 19.71
C ASP A 233 0.60 0.19 21.20
N PHE A 234 0.58 -1.09 21.58
CA PHE A 234 0.50 -1.52 22.97
C PHE A 234 1.65 -2.44 23.35
N THR A 235 2.32 -2.14 24.45
CA THR A 235 3.33 -3.03 25.03
C THR A 235 3.30 -3.05 26.56
N GLN A 236 4.21 -3.82 27.15
CA GLN A 236 4.54 -3.82 28.58
C GLN A 236 3.35 -3.91 29.55
N GLY A 237 2.32 -4.69 29.23
CA GLY A 237 1.28 -5.00 30.19
C GLY A 237 0.13 -4.00 30.24
N TYR A 238 -0.07 -3.20 29.20
CA TYR A 238 -1.18 -2.24 29.13
C TYR A 238 -2.53 -2.96 29.32
N SER A 239 -3.40 -2.38 30.13
CA SER A 239 -4.71 -2.96 30.47
C SER A 239 -5.85 -1.96 30.55
N GLY A 240 -5.72 -0.86 29.82
CA GLY A 240 -6.77 0.15 29.69
C GLY A 240 -7.73 -0.12 28.53
N THR A 241 -8.51 0.91 28.18
CA THR A 241 -9.46 0.89 27.07
C THR A 241 -9.20 2.03 26.08
N LEU A 242 -9.15 1.69 24.79
CA LEU A 242 -9.29 2.64 23.68
C LEU A 242 -10.74 2.62 23.17
N THR A 243 -11.41 3.77 23.13
CA THR A 243 -12.78 3.87 22.60
C THR A 243 -12.85 4.89 21.48
N ASN A 244 -13.46 4.54 20.34
CA ASN A 244 -13.61 5.41 19.18
C ASN A 244 -12.24 5.90 18.65
N CYS A 245 -11.47 5.01 18.04
CA CYS A 245 -10.16 5.31 17.44
C CYS A 245 -10.17 5.09 15.92
N TYR A 246 -9.59 6.04 15.19
CA TYR A 246 -9.55 6.06 13.73
C TYR A 246 -8.10 6.26 13.26
N GLY A 247 -7.54 5.29 12.55
CA GLY A 247 -6.22 5.37 11.91
C GLY A 247 -6.37 5.37 10.39
N ILE A 248 -5.65 6.24 9.69
CA ILE A 248 -5.67 6.28 8.22
C ILE A 248 -4.31 6.60 7.62
N TRP A 249 -4.00 5.84 6.57
CA TRP A 249 -3.07 6.24 5.52
C TRP A 249 -3.83 6.73 4.30
N GLU A 250 -3.54 7.95 3.92
CA GLU A 250 -4.16 8.59 2.76
C GLU A 250 -3.55 8.08 1.45
N ASP A 251 -4.25 8.34 0.34
CA ASP A 251 -3.68 8.07 -0.97
C ASP A 251 -2.40 8.89 -1.18
N GLY A 252 -1.38 8.25 -1.75
CA GLY A 252 -0.05 8.83 -1.93
C GLY A 252 0.85 8.88 -0.69
N PHE A 253 0.34 8.58 0.51
CA PHE A 253 1.19 8.38 1.69
C PHE A 253 2.12 7.19 1.47
N THR A 254 3.39 7.31 1.87
CA THR A 254 4.39 6.24 1.75
C THR A 254 5.10 6.11 3.08
N SER A 255 4.91 4.97 3.75
CA SER A 255 5.68 4.67 4.95
C SER A 255 7.15 4.37 4.61
N THR A 256 8.04 4.72 5.52
CA THR A 256 9.48 4.42 5.45
C THR A 256 9.91 3.28 6.37
N GLU A 257 8.98 2.73 7.16
CA GLU A 257 9.22 1.66 8.11
C GLU A 257 9.06 0.27 7.49
N GLU A 258 9.73 -0.71 8.09
CA GLU A 258 9.78 -2.09 7.57
C GLU A 258 8.49 -2.87 7.86
N ASP A 259 7.79 -2.52 8.93
CA ASP A 259 6.65 -3.29 9.41
C ASP A 259 5.44 -2.48 9.92
N PRO A 260 5.01 -1.41 9.24
CA PRO A 260 3.94 -0.52 9.70
C PRO A 260 2.54 -1.15 9.75
N ARG A 261 1.74 -0.79 10.76
CA ARG A 261 0.45 -1.44 11.09
C ARG A 261 -0.64 -0.45 11.51
N GLY A 262 -1.88 -0.95 11.49
CA GLY A 262 -3.00 -0.26 12.13
C GLY A 262 -2.95 -0.40 13.65
N VAL A 263 -2.68 -1.61 14.15
CA VAL A 263 -2.51 -1.90 15.57
C VAL A 263 -1.32 -2.83 15.73
N GLU A 264 -0.43 -2.49 16.65
CA GLU A 264 0.59 -3.40 17.19
C GLU A 264 0.31 -3.68 18.66
N ALA A 265 0.41 -4.95 19.06
CA ALA A 265 0.22 -5.33 20.45
C ALA A 265 1.17 -6.43 20.90
N ASP A 266 2.12 -6.05 21.73
CA ASP A 266 3.04 -6.89 22.46
C ASP A 266 2.60 -7.13 23.90
N GLY A 267 2.64 -8.39 24.33
CA GLY A 267 2.24 -8.72 25.69
C GLY A 267 3.15 -8.10 26.75
N ASN A 268 4.42 -7.90 26.40
CA ASN A 268 5.50 -7.46 27.26
C ASN A 268 6.61 -6.85 26.40
N LEU A 269 7.62 -6.24 27.05
CA LEU A 269 8.81 -5.63 26.44
C LEU A 269 9.42 -6.50 25.32
N ASP A 270 8.98 -6.31 24.09
CA ASP A 270 9.38 -6.97 22.85
C ASP A 270 9.48 -8.51 22.92
N GLY A 271 8.71 -9.14 23.81
CA GLY A 271 8.79 -10.58 24.05
C GLY A 271 9.99 -11.03 24.90
N ASP A 272 10.78 -10.10 25.45
CA ASP A 272 11.92 -10.39 26.33
C ASP A 272 11.49 -10.76 27.76
N MET A 273 10.21 -10.53 28.12
CA MET A 273 9.61 -10.91 29.40
C MET A 273 8.38 -11.82 29.23
N PRO A 274 8.52 -13.02 28.63
CA PRO A 274 7.38 -13.90 28.33
C PRO A 274 6.71 -14.47 29.59
N ASP A 275 7.45 -14.58 30.71
CA ASP A 275 6.92 -14.96 32.03
C ASP A 275 6.59 -13.73 32.92
N GLY A 276 6.74 -12.52 32.38
CA GLY A 276 6.45 -11.27 33.07
C GLY A 276 4.96 -11.11 33.33
N ALA A 277 4.60 -10.47 34.45
CA ALA A 277 3.21 -10.14 34.75
C ALA A 277 3.10 -8.66 35.18
N PRO A 278 2.02 -7.95 34.80
CA PRO A 278 0.98 -8.39 33.86
C PRO A 278 1.53 -8.50 32.43
N GLN A 279 0.87 -9.32 31.60
CA GLN A 279 0.94 -9.20 30.14
C GLN A 279 -0.14 -8.22 29.67
N ALA A 280 -0.01 -7.65 28.47
CA ALA A 280 -1.03 -6.74 27.94
C ALA A 280 -2.37 -7.46 27.85
N ASP A 281 -3.42 -6.81 28.35
CA ASP A 281 -4.79 -7.34 28.46
C ASP A 281 -5.75 -6.16 28.38
N PHE A 282 -6.01 -5.70 27.16
CA PHE A 282 -6.62 -4.39 26.86
C PHE A 282 -7.89 -4.52 26.04
N THR A 283 -8.65 -3.43 25.98
CA THR A 283 -9.90 -3.35 25.21
C THR A 283 -9.84 -2.24 24.17
N ILE A 284 -10.31 -2.52 22.95
CA ILE A 284 -10.60 -1.52 21.93
C ILE A 284 -12.09 -1.63 21.56
N ASN A 285 -12.82 -0.51 21.59
CA ASN A 285 -14.24 -0.46 21.22
C ASN A 285 -14.49 0.61 20.15
N GLY A 286 -15.03 0.25 18.99
CA GLY A 286 -15.32 1.19 17.92
C GLY A 286 -14.02 1.66 17.25
N MET A 287 -13.42 0.79 16.43
CA MET A 287 -12.16 1.08 15.74
C MET A 287 -12.37 1.15 14.24
N THR A 288 -11.69 2.10 13.59
CA THR A 288 -11.56 2.10 12.14
C THR A 288 -10.10 2.24 11.73
N ILE A 289 -9.63 1.32 10.89
CA ILE A 289 -8.34 1.41 10.21
C ILE A 289 -8.60 1.57 8.71
N VAL A 290 -7.92 2.51 8.06
CA VAL A 290 -8.05 2.74 6.61
C VAL A 290 -6.68 2.76 5.97
N ASN A 291 -6.44 1.87 5.00
CA ASN A 291 -5.25 1.98 4.15
C ASN A 291 -5.63 2.35 2.71
N ASN A 292 -5.36 3.60 2.31
CA ASN A 292 -5.51 4.04 0.93
C ASN A 292 -4.16 4.22 0.20
N SER A 293 -3.03 3.94 0.86
CA SER A 293 -1.71 4.03 0.23
C SER A 293 -1.60 3.03 -0.92
N SER A 294 -1.19 3.53 -2.08
CA SER A 294 -0.88 2.75 -3.28
C SER A 294 0.62 2.47 -3.45
N THR A 295 1.46 2.97 -2.53
CA THR A 295 2.92 2.96 -2.67
C THR A 295 3.62 2.02 -1.70
N GLN A 296 2.97 1.69 -0.58
CA GLN A 296 3.50 0.79 0.44
C GLN A 296 2.37 -0.06 1.03
N SER A 297 2.65 -1.34 1.33
CA SER A 297 1.73 -2.20 2.07
C SER A 297 1.71 -1.82 3.54
N MET A 298 0.52 -1.83 4.14
CA MET A 298 0.39 -1.96 5.59
C MET A 298 0.61 -3.43 5.93
N GLN A 299 1.57 -3.76 6.78
CA GLN A 299 1.89 -5.15 7.05
C GLN A 299 0.69 -5.85 7.69
N ASP A 300 0.18 -5.30 8.79
CA ASP A 300 -0.98 -5.85 9.47
C ASP A 300 -1.99 -4.74 9.77
N ALA A 301 -3.28 -4.94 9.50
CA ALA A 301 -4.28 -4.01 10.04
C ALA A 301 -4.36 -4.17 11.57
N ILE A 302 -4.19 -5.39 12.09
CA ILE A 302 -4.16 -5.71 13.52
C ILE A 302 -3.13 -6.82 13.78
N LYS A 303 -2.10 -6.52 14.56
CA LYS A 303 -1.11 -7.47 15.06
C LYS A 303 -1.23 -7.65 16.56
N VAL A 304 -1.34 -8.89 17.04
CA VAL A 304 -1.34 -9.22 18.48
C VAL A 304 -0.43 -10.41 18.74
N ARG A 305 0.59 -10.25 19.58
CA ARG A 305 1.64 -11.25 19.73
C ARG A 305 2.26 -11.26 21.13
N ARG A 306 3.20 -12.17 21.33
CA ARG A 306 4.07 -12.24 22.51
C ARG A 306 3.32 -12.25 23.85
N GLY A 307 2.14 -12.87 23.88
CA GLY A 307 1.30 -12.99 25.08
C GLY A 307 0.26 -11.89 25.30
N ALA A 308 0.18 -10.87 24.43
CA ALA A 308 -0.87 -9.86 24.49
C ALA A 308 -2.26 -10.48 24.32
N THR A 309 -3.20 -10.06 25.16
CA THR A 309 -4.62 -10.39 25.07
C THR A 309 -5.37 -9.15 24.63
N ALA A 310 -6.03 -9.23 23.48
CA ALA A 310 -6.81 -8.12 22.95
C ALA A 310 -8.30 -8.47 23.00
N HIS A 311 -9.11 -7.50 23.45
CA HIS A 311 -10.57 -7.53 23.42
C HIS A 311 -11.06 -6.43 22.48
N ILE A 312 -11.22 -6.74 21.20
CA ILE A 312 -11.58 -5.76 20.16
C ILE A 312 -13.03 -5.94 19.76
N THR A 313 -13.87 -4.93 19.97
CA THR A 313 -15.27 -4.94 19.55
C THR A 313 -15.57 -3.81 18.59
N ASP A 314 -16.47 -4.07 17.64
CA ASP A 314 -16.94 -3.07 16.68
C ASP A 314 -15.79 -2.44 15.88
N ALA A 315 -14.91 -3.29 15.32
CA ALA A 315 -13.80 -2.84 14.48
C ALA A 315 -14.15 -3.00 13.00
N VAL A 316 -13.67 -2.06 12.18
CA VAL A 316 -13.80 -2.10 10.73
C VAL A 316 -12.49 -1.70 10.07
N VAL A 317 -12.07 -2.45 9.06
CA VAL A 317 -10.91 -2.11 8.23
C VAL A 317 -11.40 -1.77 6.83
N TYR A 318 -10.96 -0.65 6.27
CA TYR A 318 -11.27 -0.20 4.91
C TYR A 318 -10.01 0.06 4.11
N GLY A 319 -10.20 0.25 2.80
CA GLY A 319 -9.24 0.96 1.97
C GLY A 319 -8.87 0.21 0.70
N SER A 320 -8.29 0.94 -0.24
CA SER A 320 -7.85 0.40 -1.53
C SER A 320 -6.37 0.03 -1.60
N GLY A 321 -5.60 0.41 -0.58
CA GLY A 321 -4.21 0.04 -0.41
C GLY A 321 -4.04 -1.43 -0.01
N GLN A 322 -2.84 -1.94 -0.21
CA GLN A 322 -2.51 -3.33 0.14
C GLN A 322 -2.35 -3.48 1.65
N ILE A 323 -2.98 -4.50 2.22
CA ILE A 323 -2.75 -4.96 3.59
C ILE A 323 -2.26 -6.41 3.52
N GLU A 324 -1.15 -6.76 4.17
CA GLU A 324 -0.66 -8.14 4.07
C GLU A 324 -1.57 -9.09 4.86
N ASN A 325 -1.75 -8.83 6.16
CA ASN A 325 -2.74 -9.53 6.97
C ASN A 325 -3.79 -8.57 7.52
N LEU A 326 -5.06 -8.99 7.45
CA LEU A 326 -6.11 -8.26 8.16
C LEU A 326 -5.94 -8.42 9.68
N ILE A 327 -5.66 -9.64 10.13
CA ILE A 327 -5.37 -9.95 11.53
C ILE A 327 -4.20 -10.93 11.58
N ASP A 328 -3.15 -10.60 12.33
CA ASP A 328 -2.03 -11.50 12.61
C ASP A 328 -1.85 -11.67 14.13
N LEU A 329 -1.82 -12.95 14.55
CA LEU A 329 -1.81 -13.36 15.96
C LEU A 329 -0.51 -14.07 16.36
N THR A 330 0.55 -13.97 15.55
CA THR A 330 1.78 -14.73 15.74
C THR A 330 3.04 -14.02 15.26
N ASP A 331 4.16 -14.36 15.89
CA ASP A 331 5.49 -14.08 15.37
C ASP A 331 6.49 -15.17 15.82
N GLY A 332 7.79 -14.94 15.58
CA GLY A 332 8.85 -15.86 16.01
C GLY A 332 9.10 -15.92 17.52
N LYS A 333 8.59 -14.97 18.31
CA LYS A 333 8.78 -14.88 19.78
C LYS A 333 7.55 -15.38 20.55
N GLY A 334 6.37 -15.44 19.94
CA GLY A 334 5.19 -16.09 20.49
C GLY A 334 3.89 -15.47 19.98
N GLY A 335 2.80 -16.25 20.00
CA GLY A 335 1.48 -15.75 19.59
C GLY A 335 0.74 -14.94 20.66
N ALA A 336 -0.44 -14.46 20.28
CA ALA A 336 -1.39 -13.81 21.16
C ALA A 336 -1.81 -14.69 22.35
N GLY A 337 -2.33 -14.04 23.38
CA GLY A 337 -3.01 -14.66 24.51
C GLY A 337 -4.23 -15.47 24.07
N ARG A 338 -4.52 -16.56 24.78
CA ARG A 338 -5.62 -17.49 24.41
C ARG A 338 -7.02 -16.94 24.63
N SER A 339 -7.12 -15.85 25.38
CA SER A 339 -8.37 -15.16 25.66
C SER A 339 -8.64 -14.03 24.66
N THR A 340 -7.77 -13.83 23.66
CA THR A 340 -7.99 -12.82 22.62
C THR A 340 -9.31 -13.08 21.91
N ASP A 341 -10.14 -12.04 21.83
CA ASP A 341 -11.39 -12.02 21.10
C ASP A 341 -11.56 -10.71 20.32
N MET A 342 -12.09 -10.85 19.11
CA MET A 342 -12.21 -9.74 18.17
C MET A 342 -13.48 -9.89 17.34
N SER A 343 -14.15 -8.77 17.07
CA SER A 343 -15.17 -8.63 16.03
C SER A 343 -14.72 -7.58 15.03
N VAL A 344 -14.37 -8.02 13.82
CA VAL A 344 -13.79 -7.17 12.77
C VAL A 344 -14.56 -7.31 11.46
N SER A 345 -15.06 -6.22 10.91
CA SER A 345 -15.56 -6.18 9.53
C SER A 345 -14.43 -5.83 8.56
N ASN A 346 -14.27 -6.66 7.53
CA ASN A 346 -13.32 -6.41 6.45
C ASN A 346 -14.02 -5.74 5.26
N ASN A 347 -13.67 -4.48 5.01
CA ASN A 347 -14.03 -3.72 3.83
C ASN A 347 -12.77 -3.25 3.07
N ALA A 348 -11.58 -3.76 3.40
CA ALA A 348 -10.37 -3.53 2.62
C ALA A 348 -10.40 -4.36 1.35
N TYR A 349 -9.90 -3.77 0.26
CA TYR A 349 -10.04 -4.39 -1.06
C TYR A 349 -8.91 -5.35 -1.40
N TYR A 350 -7.75 -5.22 -0.76
CA TYR A 350 -6.59 -6.02 -1.09
C TYR A 350 -5.90 -6.55 0.17
N ILE A 351 -6.24 -7.80 0.53
CA ILE A 351 -5.51 -8.59 1.51
C ILE A 351 -4.59 -9.54 0.74
N SER A 352 -3.27 -9.39 0.85
CA SER A 352 -2.32 -10.13 0.01
C SER A 352 -1.84 -11.46 0.61
N ASP A 353 -1.86 -11.62 1.94
CA ASP A 353 -1.50 -12.87 2.61
C ASP A 353 -2.72 -13.54 3.27
N ALA A 354 -3.03 -13.18 4.52
CA ALA A 354 -4.09 -13.85 5.28
C ALA A 354 -5.16 -12.89 5.84
N THR A 355 -6.42 -13.33 5.75
CA THR A 355 -7.49 -12.69 6.54
C THR A 355 -7.27 -12.89 8.04
N ILE A 356 -6.75 -14.07 8.44
CA ILE A 356 -6.31 -14.35 9.81
C ILE A 356 -5.04 -15.21 9.72
N ASN A 357 -3.89 -14.65 10.10
CA ASN A 357 -2.66 -15.39 10.30
C ASN A 357 -2.56 -15.81 11.78
N ASP A 358 -2.83 -17.08 12.07
CA ASP A 358 -2.84 -17.61 13.44
C ASP A 358 -1.64 -18.49 13.78
N GLY A 359 -0.67 -18.64 12.86
CA GLY A 359 0.49 -19.50 13.05
C GLY A 359 0.15 -20.99 13.27
N GLY A 360 -1.01 -21.45 12.80
CA GLY A 360 -1.53 -22.79 13.02
C GLY A 360 -2.23 -22.97 14.38
N THR A 361 -2.52 -21.88 15.06
CA THR A 361 -3.09 -21.85 16.40
C THR A 361 -4.48 -21.23 16.39
N THR A 362 -5.53 -22.04 16.61
CA THR A 362 -6.90 -21.51 16.58
C THR A 362 -7.24 -20.60 17.77
N TYR A 363 -7.77 -19.41 17.49
CA TYR A 363 -8.35 -18.46 18.46
C TYR A 363 -9.86 -18.34 18.24
N SER A 364 -10.67 -19.05 19.04
CA SER A 364 -12.13 -19.13 18.82
C SER A 364 -12.90 -17.82 19.06
N GLY A 365 -12.27 -16.83 19.70
CA GLY A 365 -12.87 -15.52 19.94
C GLY A 365 -12.64 -14.53 18.81
N VAL A 366 -11.75 -14.82 17.85
CA VAL A 366 -11.39 -13.92 16.76
C VAL A 366 -12.31 -14.19 15.57
N ASN A 367 -13.15 -13.23 15.23
CA ASN A 367 -14.14 -13.33 14.17
C ASN A 367 -13.98 -12.18 13.18
N VAL A 368 -13.87 -12.53 11.91
CA VAL A 368 -14.07 -11.60 10.80
C VAL A 368 -15.52 -11.75 10.34
N GLU A 369 -16.32 -10.72 10.57
CA GLU A 369 -17.77 -10.75 10.40
C GLU A 369 -18.32 -9.42 9.89
N THR A 370 -19.49 -9.43 9.28
CA THR A 370 -20.14 -8.21 8.76
C THR A 370 -20.96 -7.50 9.83
N GLY A 371 -21.08 -6.18 9.73
CA GLY A 371 -22.07 -5.40 10.49
C GLY A 371 -21.50 -4.64 11.68
N ASN A 372 -20.18 -4.51 11.78
CA ASN A 372 -19.55 -3.52 12.64
C ASN A 372 -19.62 -2.13 11.99
N ASP A 373 -19.81 -1.11 12.83
CA ASP A 373 -19.92 0.29 12.45
C ASP A 373 -18.55 1.00 12.53
N GLY A 374 -17.68 0.57 13.45
CA GLY A 374 -16.34 1.15 13.62
C GLY A 374 -16.35 2.44 14.45
N ALA A 375 -15.44 3.36 14.12
CA ALA A 375 -15.32 4.65 14.78
C ALA A 375 -16.46 5.62 14.35
N ASP A 376 -17.04 6.31 15.33
CA ASP A 376 -17.96 7.43 15.11
C ASP A 376 -17.19 8.70 14.72
N VAL A 377 -17.03 8.90 13.41
CA VAL A 377 -16.37 10.08 12.84
C VAL A 377 -17.07 11.40 13.19
N SER A 378 -18.35 11.39 13.61
CA SER A 378 -19.05 12.61 14.03
C SER A 378 -18.52 13.14 15.37
N ALA A 379 -18.02 12.26 16.24
CA ALA A 379 -17.33 12.65 17.46
C ALA A 379 -15.93 13.26 17.19
N LEU A 380 -15.38 13.03 15.99
CA LEU A 380 -14.09 13.56 15.53
C LEU A 380 -14.24 14.82 14.67
N SER A 381 -15.45 15.33 14.43
CA SER A 381 -15.66 16.49 13.53
C SER A 381 -14.96 17.79 13.94
N TRP A 382 -14.51 17.87 15.21
CA TRP A 382 -13.79 19.02 15.74
C TRP A 382 -12.40 19.19 15.11
N THR A 383 -11.81 18.12 14.57
CA THR A 383 -10.46 18.15 13.97
C THR A 383 -10.43 18.92 12.66
N GLY A 384 -11.59 19.13 12.03
CA GLY A 384 -11.68 19.66 10.67
C GLY A 384 -11.18 18.71 9.59
N TYR A 385 -10.84 17.47 9.95
CA TYR A 385 -10.41 16.43 9.01
C TYR A 385 -11.56 16.01 8.08
N GLU A 386 -11.30 15.97 6.78
CA GLU A 386 -12.26 15.51 5.77
C GLU A 386 -12.15 13.99 5.61
N PHE A 387 -12.97 13.25 6.35
CA PHE A 387 -13.00 11.80 6.26
C PHE A 387 -13.39 11.33 4.84
N PRO A 388 -12.67 10.36 4.25
CA PRO A 388 -13.02 9.82 2.95
C PRO A 388 -14.38 9.12 3.03
N GLN A 389 -15.07 9.02 1.88
CA GLN A 389 -16.26 8.21 1.79
C GLN A 389 -15.87 6.72 1.88
N LEU A 390 -16.19 6.11 3.02
CA LEU A 390 -15.98 4.69 3.24
C LEU A 390 -17.22 3.92 2.76
N ASN A 391 -17.00 2.95 1.88
CA ASN A 391 -18.08 2.12 1.34
C ASN A 391 -17.98 0.71 1.94
N ASN A 392 -19.08 0.24 2.50
CA ASN A 392 -19.18 -1.15 2.94
C ASN A 392 -19.15 -2.08 1.74
N THR A 393 -18.38 -3.17 1.88
CA THR A 393 -18.39 -4.26 0.92
C THR A 393 -19.59 -5.15 1.18
N THR A 394 -20.37 -5.41 0.13
CA THR A 394 -21.52 -6.30 0.20
C THR A 394 -21.21 -7.65 -0.43
N VAL A 395 -21.71 -8.74 0.15
CA VAL A 395 -21.54 -10.06 -0.46
C VAL A 395 -22.53 -10.22 -1.61
N ALA A 396 -22.02 -10.55 -2.80
CA ALA A 396 -22.84 -10.80 -3.97
C ALA A 396 -23.71 -12.06 -3.78
N ALA A 397 -24.93 -12.03 -4.30
CA ALA A 397 -25.75 -13.24 -4.34
C ALA A 397 -25.16 -14.25 -5.34
N ALA A 398 -25.10 -15.52 -4.95
CA ALA A 398 -24.70 -16.60 -5.85
C ALA A 398 -25.60 -16.66 -7.10
N GLY A 399 -25.02 -17.02 -8.25
CA GLY A 399 -25.70 -17.02 -9.55
C GLY A 399 -25.10 -15.99 -10.51
N ASP A 400 -25.95 -15.36 -11.32
CA ASP A 400 -25.49 -14.36 -12.30
C ASP A 400 -24.96 -13.12 -11.58
N LEU A 401 -23.77 -12.65 -11.96
CA LEU A 401 -23.21 -11.41 -11.46
C LEU A 401 -24.11 -10.21 -11.82
N PRO A 402 -24.20 -9.17 -10.96
CA PRO A 402 -24.87 -7.94 -11.33
C PRO A 402 -24.27 -7.34 -12.60
N LEU A 403 -25.12 -6.94 -13.55
CA LEU A 403 -24.65 -6.32 -14.81
C LEU A 403 -24.04 -4.93 -14.59
N GLU A 404 -24.37 -4.28 -13.47
CA GLU A 404 -23.77 -3.01 -13.06
C GLU A 404 -23.34 -3.12 -11.60
N ILE A 405 -22.07 -2.84 -11.34
CA ILE A 405 -21.44 -2.82 -10.02
C ILE A 405 -20.97 -1.39 -9.80
N SER A 406 -21.71 -0.62 -8.99
CA SER A 406 -21.42 0.80 -8.69
C SER A 406 -21.01 1.04 -7.23
N SER A 407 -20.81 -0.05 -6.48
CA SER A 407 -20.31 -0.06 -5.11
C SER A 407 -19.52 -1.35 -4.89
N PRO A 408 -18.66 -1.43 -3.85
CA PRO A 408 -17.91 -2.64 -3.57
C PRO A 408 -18.78 -3.86 -3.33
N ILE A 409 -18.50 -4.94 -4.06
CA ILE A 409 -19.07 -6.27 -3.85
C ILE A 409 -17.98 -7.33 -3.76
N ALA A 410 -18.17 -8.31 -2.89
CA ALA A 410 -17.31 -9.48 -2.78
C ALA A 410 -18.05 -10.76 -3.15
N LEU A 411 -17.35 -11.63 -3.89
CA LEU A 411 -17.81 -13.00 -4.11
C LEU A 411 -17.48 -13.86 -2.89
N GLU A 412 -18.35 -14.81 -2.59
CA GLU A 412 -18.18 -15.74 -1.47
C GLU A 412 -17.59 -17.08 -1.94
N ALA A 413 -16.55 -17.56 -1.25
CA ALA A 413 -15.92 -18.84 -1.52
C ALA A 413 -16.92 -20.01 -1.43
N GLY A 414 -16.80 -20.97 -2.36
CA GLY A 414 -17.67 -22.15 -2.41
C GLY A 414 -19.04 -21.93 -3.04
N GLN A 415 -19.37 -20.69 -3.46
CA GLN A 415 -20.54 -20.38 -4.26
C GLN A 415 -20.21 -20.39 -5.77
N GLU A 416 -21.22 -20.60 -6.61
CA GLU A 416 -21.08 -20.49 -8.07
C GLU A 416 -21.54 -19.12 -8.57
N TYR A 417 -20.72 -18.51 -9.43
CA TYR A 417 -21.02 -17.23 -10.08
C TYR A 417 -20.93 -17.34 -11.59
N PHE A 418 -21.78 -16.59 -12.29
CA PHE A 418 -21.86 -16.60 -13.75
C PHE A 418 -21.75 -15.22 -14.36
N ILE A 419 -21.00 -15.10 -15.46
CA ILE A 419 -21.04 -13.95 -16.37
C ILE A 419 -22.14 -14.23 -17.39
N ASN A 420 -23.25 -13.49 -17.29
CA ASN A 420 -24.43 -13.67 -18.13
C ASN A 420 -24.95 -12.29 -18.59
N GLY A 421 -24.35 -11.75 -19.65
CA GLY A 421 -24.41 -10.36 -20.05
C GLY A 421 -23.10 -9.61 -19.77
N SER A 422 -23.05 -8.34 -20.17
CA SER A 422 -21.89 -7.48 -19.92
C SER A 422 -21.93 -7.01 -18.46
N VAL A 423 -20.94 -7.43 -17.68
CA VAL A 423 -20.79 -7.06 -16.27
C VAL A 423 -19.91 -5.82 -16.21
N HIS A 424 -20.52 -4.66 -15.96
CA HIS A 424 -19.82 -3.38 -15.87
C HIS A 424 -19.47 -3.06 -14.42
N VAL A 425 -18.17 -2.95 -14.12
CA VAL A 425 -17.68 -2.35 -12.88
C VAL A 425 -17.53 -0.85 -13.13
N LYS A 426 -18.49 -0.08 -12.63
CA LYS A 426 -18.60 1.38 -12.84
C LYS A 426 -17.61 2.14 -11.96
N GLU A 427 -17.45 3.43 -12.22
CA GLU A 427 -16.74 4.35 -11.31
C GLU A 427 -17.22 4.19 -9.86
N GLY A 428 -16.29 3.97 -8.93
CA GLY A 428 -16.58 3.71 -7.51
C GLY A 428 -17.07 2.29 -7.19
N GLY A 429 -17.37 1.48 -8.22
CA GLY A 429 -17.61 0.05 -8.12
C GLY A 429 -16.33 -0.74 -7.92
N VAL A 430 -16.41 -1.79 -7.09
CA VAL A 430 -15.30 -2.70 -6.86
C VAL A 430 -15.81 -4.14 -6.91
N LEU A 431 -15.17 -4.99 -7.71
CA LEU A 431 -15.44 -6.43 -7.76
C LEU A 431 -14.31 -7.20 -7.09
N LEU A 432 -14.58 -7.80 -5.93
CA LEU A 432 -13.64 -8.58 -5.14
C LEU A 432 -13.87 -10.08 -5.36
N ILE A 433 -12.84 -10.78 -5.82
CA ILE A 433 -12.87 -12.19 -6.17
C ILE A 433 -11.81 -12.92 -5.33
N PRO A 434 -12.21 -13.70 -4.31
CA PRO A 434 -11.26 -14.45 -3.49
C PRO A 434 -10.48 -15.51 -4.28
N ALA A 435 -9.30 -15.86 -3.78
CA ALA A 435 -8.48 -16.96 -4.30
C ALA A 435 -9.26 -18.28 -4.42
N GLY A 436 -8.93 -19.07 -5.45
CA GLY A 436 -9.49 -20.40 -5.69
C GLY A 436 -10.87 -20.42 -6.34
N MET A 437 -11.42 -19.25 -6.69
CA MET A 437 -12.74 -19.15 -7.31
C MET A 437 -12.75 -19.56 -8.78
N THR A 438 -13.83 -20.21 -9.21
CA THR A 438 -14.14 -20.42 -10.63
C THR A 438 -15.38 -19.62 -11.01
N ILE A 439 -15.23 -18.71 -11.98
CA ILE A 439 -16.29 -17.85 -12.51
C ILE A 439 -16.61 -18.34 -13.92
N LYS A 440 -17.88 -18.64 -14.18
CA LYS A 440 -18.31 -19.29 -15.42
C LYS A 440 -19.06 -18.33 -16.35
N ALA A 441 -18.63 -18.17 -17.59
CA ALA A 441 -19.33 -17.36 -18.57
C ALA A 441 -20.33 -18.20 -19.38
N ARG A 442 -21.49 -17.59 -19.70
CA ARG A 442 -22.42 -18.13 -20.71
C ARG A 442 -21.87 -17.92 -22.11
N GLU A 443 -22.27 -18.79 -23.04
CA GLU A 443 -21.88 -18.66 -24.45
C GLU A 443 -22.40 -17.36 -25.07
N GLY A 444 -21.52 -16.63 -25.75
CA GLY A 444 -21.87 -15.53 -26.65
C GLY A 444 -21.08 -14.25 -26.42
N PHE A 445 -21.06 -13.43 -27.48
CA PHE A 445 -20.36 -12.14 -27.55
C PHE A 445 -20.69 -11.18 -26.41
N SER A 446 -21.96 -11.12 -25.98
CA SER A 446 -22.37 -10.16 -24.93
C SER A 446 -22.02 -10.59 -23.50
N ASN A 447 -21.19 -11.61 -23.29
CA ASN A 447 -20.83 -12.12 -21.96
C ASN A 447 -19.36 -11.81 -21.67
N PHE A 448 -19.08 -10.74 -20.93
CA PHE A 448 -17.73 -10.30 -20.56
C PHE A 448 -17.78 -9.45 -19.28
N ILE A 449 -16.60 -9.22 -18.69
CA ILE A 449 -16.41 -8.24 -17.62
C ILE A 449 -15.76 -7.00 -18.22
N LEU A 450 -16.30 -5.82 -17.93
CA LEU A 450 -15.74 -4.53 -18.31
C LEU A 450 -15.57 -3.66 -17.07
N VAL A 451 -14.33 -3.39 -16.70
CA VAL A 451 -13.99 -2.41 -15.67
C VAL A 451 -13.90 -1.05 -16.36
N GLU A 452 -14.80 -0.14 -16.04
CA GLU A 452 -14.81 1.22 -16.57
C GLU A 452 -13.83 2.10 -15.78
N ARG A 453 -13.48 3.27 -16.33
CA ARG A 453 -12.58 4.23 -15.65
C ARG A 453 -13.07 4.52 -14.23
N GLY A 454 -12.16 4.37 -13.26
CA GLY A 454 -12.44 4.55 -11.83
C GLY A 454 -13.19 3.39 -11.15
N GLY A 455 -13.58 2.35 -11.90
CA GLY A 455 -13.97 1.05 -11.36
C GLY A 455 -12.73 0.20 -11.05
N LYS A 456 -12.87 -0.80 -10.17
CA LYS A 456 -11.75 -1.68 -9.80
C LYS A 456 -12.13 -3.15 -9.74
N ILE A 457 -11.22 -4.02 -10.17
CA ILE A 457 -11.32 -5.48 -9.98
C ILE A 457 -10.16 -5.98 -9.12
N TYR A 458 -10.44 -6.73 -8.07
CA TYR A 458 -9.45 -7.37 -7.23
C TYR A 458 -9.66 -8.89 -7.31
N ALA A 459 -8.97 -9.52 -8.26
CA ALA A 459 -8.87 -10.96 -8.44
C ALA A 459 -7.53 -11.45 -7.90
N THR A 460 -7.46 -11.68 -6.59
CA THR A 460 -6.24 -12.00 -5.85
C THR A 460 -6.12 -13.51 -5.63
N GLY A 461 -5.75 -14.24 -6.68
CA GLY A 461 -5.45 -15.66 -6.61
C GLY A 461 -4.15 -15.95 -5.85
N ARG A 462 -3.90 -17.23 -5.56
CA ARG A 462 -2.62 -17.72 -5.05
C ARG A 462 -2.12 -18.87 -5.92
N GLU A 463 -0.82 -19.15 -5.86
CA GLU A 463 -0.21 -20.30 -6.55
C GLU A 463 -0.95 -21.63 -6.26
N ASP A 464 -1.37 -21.85 -5.02
CA ASP A 464 -2.09 -23.05 -4.59
C ASP A 464 -3.62 -22.97 -4.75
N ALA A 465 -4.14 -21.79 -5.10
CA ALA A 465 -5.55 -21.48 -5.25
C ALA A 465 -5.77 -20.39 -6.32
N PRO A 466 -5.49 -20.68 -7.60
CA PRO A 466 -5.67 -19.71 -8.67
C PRO A 466 -7.15 -19.41 -8.91
N ILE A 467 -7.44 -18.22 -9.46
CA ILE A 467 -8.78 -17.86 -9.92
C ILE A 467 -8.93 -18.29 -11.38
N THR A 468 -10.07 -18.84 -11.76
CA THR A 468 -10.33 -19.27 -13.14
C THR A 468 -11.60 -18.64 -13.69
N PHE A 469 -11.47 -17.87 -14.76
CA PHE A 469 -12.57 -17.44 -15.63
C PHE A 469 -12.66 -18.40 -16.82
N THR A 470 -13.81 -19.04 -17.00
CA THR A 470 -13.96 -20.09 -18.02
C THR A 470 -15.40 -20.23 -18.49
N ALA A 471 -15.62 -21.06 -19.51
CA ALA A 471 -16.94 -21.39 -20.01
C ALA A 471 -17.77 -22.21 -19.01
N ASP A 472 -19.09 -22.05 -19.05
CA ASP A 472 -20.03 -22.88 -18.29
C ASP A 472 -20.28 -24.28 -18.90
N ALA A 473 -19.61 -24.61 -20.01
CA ALA A 473 -19.73 -25.87 -20.73
C ALA A 473 -18.39 -26.62 -20.89
N SER A 474 -18.43 -27.94 -20.76
CA SER A 474 -17.24 -28.81 -20.86
C SER A 474 -16.73 -29.05 -22.28
N ASN A 475 -17.46 -28.60 -23.29
CA ASN A 475 -17.13 -28.72 -24.71
C ASN A 475 -16.94 -27.35 -25.38
N ALA A 476 -16.61 -26.34 -24.56
CA ALA A 476 -16.30 -25.01 -25.04
C ALA A 476 -15.10 -25.05 -26.00
N THR A 477 -15.12 -24.11 -26.93
CA THR A 477 -14.05 -23.84 -27.88
C THR A 477 -13.64 -22.39 -27.74
N ALA A 478 -12.54 -22.00 -28.38
CA ALA A 478 -12.16 -20.61 -28.54
C ALA A 478 -13.36 -19.72 -28.93
N GLY A 479 -13.44 -18.54 -28.31
CA GLY A 479 -14.50 -17.56 -28.57
C GLY A 479 -15.84 -17.86 -27.89
N TYR A 480 -15.84 -18.70 -26.85
CA TYR A 480 -17.07 -19.05 -26.14
C TYR A 480 -17.71 -17.84 -25.44
N TRP A 481 -16.89 -16.96 -24.87
CA TRP A 481 -17.31 -15.74 -24.19
C TRP A 481 -16.32 -14.61 -24.50
N GLY A 482 -16.65 -13.37 -24.13
CA GLY A 482 -15.86 -12.20 -24.52
C GLY A 482 -14.46 -12.21 -23.89
N GLY A 483 -14.36 -12.12 -22.57
CA GLY A 483 -13.08 -11.98 -21.88
C GLY A 483 -13.18 -10.93 -20.77
N ILE A 484 -12.03 -10.38 -20.39
CA ILE A 484 -11.95 -9.30 -19.39
C ILE A 484 -11.39 -8.05 -20.06
N ILE A 485 -12.06 -6.93 -19.87
CA ILE A 485 -11.64 -5.62 -20.38
C ILE A 485 -11.44 -4.68 -19.18
N ILE A 486 -10.30 -3.98 -19.15
CA ILE A 486 -9.99 -2.98 -18.12
C ILE A 486 -9.72 -1.63 -18.78
N ASN A 487 -10.55 -0.63 -18.48
CA ASN A 487 -10.39 0.74 -18.95
C ASN A 487 -9.84 1.62 -17.82
N GLY A 488 -8.59 2.08 -17.98
CA GLY A 488 -7.93 3.00 -17.06
C GLY A 488 -7.90 4.45 -17.54
N ASN A 489 -7.26 5.29 -16.72
CA ASN A 489 -7.09 6.74 -16.95
C ASN A 489 -5.67 7.11 -17.45
N ALA A 490 -4.83 6.14 -17.79
CA ALA A 490 -3.47 6.39 -18.23
C ALA A 490 -3.39 6.96 -19.65
N VAL A 491 -2.22 7.49 -20.00
CA VAL A 491 -2.01 8.16 -21.29
C VAL A 491 -2.15 7.19 -22.45
N ILE A 492 -2.84 7.63 -23.50
CA ILE A 492 -2.92 6.95 -24.79
C ILE A 492 -2.45 7.89 -25.92
N SER A 493 -2.07 7.30 -27.05
CA SER A 493 -1.67 8.03 -28.25
C SER A 493 -2.82 8.89 -28.81
N GLY A 494 -2.51 10.12 -29.21
CA GLY A 494 -3.45 11.00 -29.90
C GLY A 494 -2.79 12.31 -30.31
N PRO A 495 -3.57 13.33 -30.73
CA PRO A 495 -3.01 14.61 -31.12
C PRO A 495 -2.09 15.21 -30.05
N SER A 496 -0.93 15.72 -30.47
CA SER A 496 0.06 16.28 -29.55
C SER A 496 -0.49 17.47 -28.75
N GLY A 497 -0.30 17.45 -27.42
CA GLY A 497 -0.67 18.54 -26.51
C GLY A 497 -2.11 18.50 -25.97
N SER A 498 -2.83 17.39 -26.15
CA SER A 498 -4.13 17.11 -25.53
C SER A 498 -4.09 15.87 -24.63
N VAL A 499 -5.00 15.85 -23.64
CA VAL A 499 -5.42 14.60 -22.98
C VAL A 499 -6.31 13.87 -23.97
N ASN A 500 -5.98 12.61 -24.27
CA ASN A 500 -6.67 11.83 -25.29
C ASN A 500 -7.53 10.75 -24.63
N GLU A 501 -8.69 10.51 -25.22
CA GLU A 501 -9.62 9.46 -24.80
C GLU A 501 -9.95 8.59 -26.01
N GLY A 502 -9.91 7.27 -25.80
CA GLY A 502 -10.40 6.26 -26.74
C GLY A 502 -11.78 5.78 -26.31
N VAL A 503 -12.40 4.92 -27.13
CA VAL A 503 -13.63 4.22 -26.76
C VAL A 503 -13.42 2.74 -27.00
N THR A 504 -13.91 1.91 -26.08
CA THR A 504 -13.77 0.46 -26.18
C THR A 504 -14.36 -0.06 -27.48
N GLU A 505 -13.66 -0.95 -28.17
CA GLU A 505 -14.06 -1.45 -29.49
C GLU A 505 -15.39 -2.19 -29.47
N ILE A 506 -15.63 -2.94 -28.39
CA ILE A 506 -16.87 -3.69 -28.15
C ILE A 506 -18.06 -2.77 -27.84
N ASP A 507 -17.82 -1.63 -27.19
CA ASP A 507 -18.84 -0.63 -26.85
C ASP A 507 -18.28 0.78 -26.92
N ASN A 508 -18.57 1.46 -28.03
CA ASN A 508 -18.11 2.81 -28.31
C ASN A 508 -18.69 3.90 -27.39
N ASN A 509 -19.54 3.55 -26.42
CA ASN A 509 -20.06 4.46 -25.40
C ASN A 509 -19.22 4.47 -24.12
N VAL A 510 -18.25 3.56 -23.98
CA VAL A 510 -17.41 3.44 -22.79
C VAL A 510 -16.01 3.98 -23.09
N PRO A 511 -15.64 5.15 -22.52
CA PRO A 511 -14.33 5.74 -22.77
C PRO A 511 -13.23 5.07 -21.95
N TYR A 512 -11.99 5.21 -22.44
CA TYR A 512 -10.76 4.90 -21.71
C TYR A 512 -9.68 5.95 -22.03
N GLY A 513 -8.57 5.89 -21.30
CA GLY A 513 -7.45 6.81 -21.48
C GLY A 513 -7.63 8.12 -20.70
N GLY A 514 -6.54 8.88 -20.60
CA GLY A 514 -6.47 10.11 -19.83
C GLY A 514 -5.03 10.62 -19.71
N ASP A 515 -4.67 11.12 -18.53
CA ASP A 515 -3.35 11.67 -18.21
C ASP A 515 -2.73 11.12 -16.92
N GLN A 516 -3.30 10.05 -16.35
CA GLN A 516 -2.90 9.48 -15.06
C GLN A 516 -2.14 8.17 -15.24
N ASN A 517 -0.84 8.23 -15.54
CA ASN A 517 -0.02 7.03 -15.73
C ASN A 517 0.13 6.15 -14.47
N ASN A 518 -0.18 6.66 -13.28
CA ASN A 518 -0.21 5.89 -12.04
C ASN A 518 -1.64 5.42 -11.67
N ASP A 519 -2.62 5.53 -12.57
CA ASP A 519 -3.97 5.01 -12.37
C ASP A 519 -3.95 3.54 -11.92
N ASN A 520 -4.85 3.20 -10.98
CA ASN A 520 -4.96 1.87 -10.41
C ASN A 520 -6.38 1.33 -10.62
N SER A 521 -6.49 0.38 -11.56
CA SER A 521 -7.72 -0.33 -11.92
C SER A 521 -7.91 -1.64 -11.13
N GLY A 522 -7.03 -1.94 -10.17
CA GLY A 522 -7.10 -3.08 -9.27
C GLY A 522 -5.94 -4.08 -9.43
N VAL A 523 -6.23 -5.35 -9.17
CA VAL A 523 -5.25 -6.43 -9.03
C VAL A 523 -5.74 -7.70 -9.72
N LEU A 524 -4.91 -8.29 -10.59
CA LEU A 524 -5.08 -9.63 -11.12
C LEU A 524 -3.81 -10.45 -10.80
N THR A 525 -3.91 -11.40 -9.88
CA THR A 525 -2.81 -12.31 -9.54
C THR A 525 -3.25 -13.78 -9.59
N TYR A 526 -2.42 -14.65 -10.19
CA TYR A 526 -2.73 -16.09 -10.35
C TYR A 526 -4.11 -16.32 -10.99
N VAL A 527 -4.32 -15.71 -12.16
CA VAL A 527 -5.60 -15.72 -12.88
C VAL A 527 -5.48 -16.53 -14.17
N SER A 528 -6.38 -17.48 -14.36
CA SER A 528 -6.58 -18.18 -15.63
C SER A 528 -7.80 -17.64 -16.39
N ILE A 529 -7.64 -17.33 -17.67
CA ILE A 529 -8.69 -16.89 -18.59
C ILE A 529 -8.75 -17.90 -19.75
N LEU A 530 -9.85 -18.63 -19.86
CA LEU A 530 -9.97 -19.76 -20.79
C LEU A 530 -11.15 -19.59 -21.75
N TYR A 531 -10.96 -19.95 -23.02
CA TYR A 531 -12.03 -19.97 -24.05
C TYR A 531 -12.67 -18.61 -24.34
N SER A 532 -11.92 -17.53 -24.14
CA SER A 532 -12.31 -16.14 -24.40
C SER A 532 -12.22 -15.78 -25.90
N GLY A 533 -12.49 -14.53 -26.21
CA GLY A 533 -12.33 -13.94 -27.54
C GLY A 533 -13.56 -14.03 -28.44
N ALA A 534 -14.77 -14.00 -27.87
CA ALA A 534 -15.97 -14.05 -28.69
C ALA A 534 -16.01 -12.88 -29.68
N ARG A 535 -16.44 -13.14 -30.92
CA ARG A 535 -16.49 -12.14 -31.99
C ARG A 535 -17.90 -11.87 -32.48
N SER A 536 -18.19 -10.62 -32.86
CA SER A 536 -19.48 -10.21 -33.45
C SER A 536 -19.39 -10.01 -34.97
N SER A 537 -18.22 -9.64 -35.47
CA SER A 537 -17.88 -9.52 -36.88
C SER A 537 -16.40 -9.84 -37.09
N ALA A 538 -15.87 -9.60 -38.30
CA ALA A 538 -14.44 -9.78 -38.57
C ALA A 538 -13.58 -8.58 -38.14
N ASP A 539 -14.22 -7.47 -37.73
CA ASP A 539 -13.54 -6.24 -37.30
C ASP A 539 -14.00 -5.82 -35.88
N ILE A 540 -14.73 -6.69 -35.16
CA ILE A 540 -15.25 -6.41 -33.80
C ILE A 540 -15.23 -7.71 -33.01
N GLU A 541 -14.23 -7.82 -32.16
CA GLU A 541 -13.84 -9.01 -31.45
C GLU A 541 -13.23 -8.66 -30.09
N HIS A 542 -13.25 -9.65 -29.21
CA HIS A 542 -12.75 -9.55 -27.87
C HIS A 542 -11.41 -10.27 -27.79
N ASN A 543 -10.55 -9.86 -26.86
CA ASN A 543 -9.31 -10.58 -26.55
C ASN A 543 -9.48 -11.47 -25.32
N GLY A 544 -8.44 -12.21 -24.94
CA GLY A 544 -8.39 -12.82 -23.62
C GLY A 544 -8.43 -11.79 -22.50
N LEU A 545 -7.47 -10.86 -22.53
CA LEU A 545 -7.39 -9.72 -21.63
C LEU A 545 -7.13 -8.44 -22.45
N THR A 546 -8.07 -7.50 -22.38
CA THR A 546 -7.93 -6.19 -23.04
C THR A 546 -7.57 -5.12 -22.01
N LEU A 547 -6.48 -4.40 -22.23
CA LEU A 547 -5.96 -3.36 -21.33
C LEU A 547 -5.98 -1.99 -22.02
N ASN A 548 -7.02 -1.22 -21.73
CA ASN A 548 -7.30 0.07 -22.34
C ASN A 548 -6.83 1.23 -21.46
N GLY A 549 -5.67 1.83 -21.77
CA GLY A 549 -5.14 2.96 -21.01
C GLY A 549 -4.95 2.65 -19.52
N VAL A 550 -4.48 1.44 -19.20
CA VAL A 550 -4.30 0.99 -17.81
C VAL A 550 -3.00 1.55 -17.23
N GLY A 551 -3.07 2.11 -16.02
CA GLY A 551 -1.93 2.75 -15.36
C GLY A 551 -1.03 1.78 -14.58
N ALA A 552 0.18 2.27 -14.28
CA ALA A 552 1.23 1.56 -13.56
C ALA A 552 0.91 1.26 -12.09
N GLY A 553 -0.16 1.86 -11.53
CA GLY A 553 -0.66 1.52 -10.21
C GLY A 553 -1.49 0.23 -10.17
N THR A 554 -1.80 -0.35 -11.34
CA THR A 554 -2.53 -1.62 -11.47
C THR A 554 -1.54 -2.79 -11.41
N THR A 555 -1.86 -3.83 -10.64
CA THR A 555 -1.03 -5.05 -10.54
C THR A 555 -1.61 -6.15 -11.43
N ILE A 556 -0.81 -6.65 -12.39
CA ILE A 556 -1.18 -7.80 -13.23
C ILE A 556 0.01 -8.75 -13.27
N GLU A 557 -0.11 -9.90 -12.62
CA GLU A 557 0.98 -10.88 -12.54
C GLU A 557 0.46 -12.32 -12.47
N ASN A 558 1.27 -13.28 -12.94
CA ASN A 558 0.93 -14.70 -12.94
C ASN A 558 -0.40 -14.93 -13.67
N ILE A 559 -0.42 -14.66 -14.97
CA ILE A 559 -1.61 -14.76 -15.81
C ILE A 559 -1.46 -15.93 -16.78
N TYR A 560 -2.50 -16.73 -16.90
CA TYR A 560 -2.60 -17.82 -17.87
C TYR A 560 -3.80 -17.63 -18.78
N ILE A 561 -3.56 -17.41 -20.07
CA ILE A 561 -4.62 -17.23 -21.07
C ILE A 561 -4.51 -18.38 -22.06
N ALA A 562 -5.62 -19.09 -22.30
CA ALA A 562 -5.59 -20.21 -23.23
C ALA A 562 -6.87 -20.41 -24.02
N GLU A 563 -6.68 -20.96 -25.22
CA GLU A 563 -7.75 -21.30 -26.16
C GLU A 563 -8.62 -20.07 -26.48
N GLY A 564 -8.01 -18.89 -26.67
CA GLY A 564 -8.69 -17.67 -27.10
C GLY A 564 -8.99 -17.69 -28.61
N ALA A 565 -10.08 -17.07 -29.04
CA ALA A 565 -10.40 -16.93 -30.48
C ALA A 565 -9.82 -15.66 -31.10
N ASP A 566 -8.91 -14.99 -30.41
CA ASP A 566 -8.30 -13.73 -30.81
C ASP A 566 -6.97 -13.61 -30.06
N ASP A 567 -6.47 -12.40 -29.86
CA ASP A 567 -5.31 -12.11 -29.03
C ASP A 567 -5.39 -12.72 -27.63
N GLY A 568 -4.23 -13.20 -27.16
CA GLY A 568 -4.06 -13.55 -25.76
C GLY A 568 -4.28 -12.33 -24.87
N ILE A 569 -3.52 -11.27 -25.13
CA ILE A 569 -3.59 -10.00 -24.43
C ILE A 569 -3.30 -8.86 -25.39
N GLU A 570 -4.02 -7.75 -25.24
CA GLU A 570 -3.81 -6.55 -26.04
C GLU A 570 -3.77 -5.29 -25.16
N PHE A 571 -2.85 -4.39 -25.49
CA PHE A 571 -2.65 -3.12 -24.79
C PHE A 571 -2.99 -1.93 -25.70
N PHE A 572 -4.05 -1.21 -25.37
CA PHE A 572 -4.40 0.06 -26.01
C PHE A 572 -3.88 1.23 -25.18
N GLY A 573 -2.62 1.58 -25.37
CA GLY A 573 -1.94 2.62 -24.59
C GLY A 573 -1.72 2.25 -23.12
N GLY A 574 -1.45 3.25 -22.29
CA GLY A 574 -1.19 3.07 -20.85
C GLY A 574 0.25 2.74 -20.50
N SER A 575 0.47 2.42 -19.22
CA SER A 575 1.81 2.22 -18.63
C SER A 575 1.85 1.10 -17.59
N VAL A 576 0.83 0.25 -17.53
CA VAL A 576 0.77 -0.93 -16.66
C VAL A 576 1.94 -1.87 -16.96
N ASN A 577 2.50 -2.51 -15.93
CA ASN A 577 3.46 -3.59 -16.11
C ASN A 577 2.76 -4.94 -15.93
N VAL A 578 3.19 -5.95 -16.69
CA VAL A 578 2.68 -7.32 -16.60
C VAL A 578 3.84 -8.29 -16.38
N SER A 579 3.74 -9.19 -15.40
CA SER A 579 4.76 -10.19 -15.13
C SER A 579 4.21 -11.62 -15.16
N ASN A 580 5.05 -12.58 -15.56
CA ASN A 580 4.73 -14.02 -15.57
C ASN A 580 3.44 -14.31 -16.36
N LEU A 581 3.48 -14.05 -17.67
CA LEU A 581 2.36 -14.22 -18.58
C LEU A 581 2.54 -15.46 -19.46
N LEU A 582 1.60 -16.40 -19.41
CA LEU A 582 1.55 -17.56 -20.30
C LEU A 582 0.33 -17.47 -21.21
N VAL A 583 0.56 -17.49 -22.52
CA VAL A 583 -0.48 -17.50 -23.56
C VAL A 583 -0.36 -18.76 -24.40
N VAL A 584 -1.43 -19.55 -24.49
CA VAL A 584 -1.43 -20.83 -25.22
C VAL A 584 -2.61 -20.92 -26.18
N ASN A 585 -2.35 -21.25 -27.46
CA ASN A 585 -3.39 -21.50 -28.48
C ASN A 585 -4.44 -20.36 -28.59
N CYS A 586 -4.00 -19.11 -28.51
CA CYS A 586 -4.83 -17.94 -28.88
C CYS A 586 -4.72 -17.73 -30.40
N ASP A 587 -5.83 -17.31 -31.03
CA ASP A 587 -6.05 -17.43 -32.48
C ASP A 587 -5.24 -16.45 -33.30
N ASP A 588 -5.14 -15.21 -32.85
CA ASP A 588 -4.31 -14.17 -33.49
C ASP A 588 -2.96 -14.05 -32.79
N ASP A 589 -2.68 -12.94 -32.10
CA ASP A 589 -1.38 -12.69 -31.51
C ASP A 589 -1.27 -13.20 -30.07
N CYS A 590 -0.07 -13.58 -29.66
CA CYS A 590 0.14 -13.88 -28.25
C CYS A 590 0.13 -12.59 -27.41
N PHE A 591 0.83 -11.55 -27.89
CA PHE A 591 0.98 -10.25 -27.23
C PHE A 591 0.85 -9.13 -28.27
N ASP A 592 -0.14 -8.26 -28.12
CA ASP A 592 -0.32 -7.10 -29.00
C ASP A 592 -0.26 -5.77 -28.24
N PHE A 593 0.36 -4.76 -28.83
CA PHE A 593 0.53 -3.41 -28.30
C PHE A 593 0.14 -2.37 -29.34
N THR A 594 -0.73 -1.43 -28.97
CA THR A 594 -1.09 -0.30 -29.82
C THR A 594 -1.24 0.97 -28.98
N GLN A 595 -1.55 2.08 -29.66
CA GLN A 595 -1.97 3.35 -29.05
C GLN A 595 -1.06 3.91 -27.94
N GLY A 596 0.26 3.81 -28.07
CA GLY A 596 1.18 4.53 -27.18
C GLY A 596 1.54 3.81 -25.89
N TYR A 597 1.39 2.48 -25.84
CA TYR A 597 1.71 1.71 -24.63
C TYR A 597 3.18 1.87 -24.24
N SER A 598 3.45 2.03 -22.94
CA SER A 598 4.76 2.38 -22.39
C SER A 598 5.21 1.52 -21.21
N GLY A 599 4.50 0.43 -20.94
CA GLY A 599 4.78 -0.48 -19.84
C GLY A 599 5.85 -1.52 -20.16
N THR A 600 6.02 -2.45 -19.21
CA THR A 600 6.98 -3.56 -19.31
C THR A 600 6.27 -4.91 -19.18
N LEU A 601 6.57 -5.84 -20.10
CA LEU A 601 6.28 -7.27 -19.92
C LEU A 601 7.54 -7.98 -19.42
N THR A 602 7.45 -8.72 -18.32
CA THR A 602 8.56 -9.52 -17.78
C THR A 602 8.16 -10.98 -17.68
N ASN A 603 9.00 -11.90 -18.18
CA ASN A 603 8.72 -13.34 -18.18
C ASN A 603 7.41 -13.68 -18.91
N CYS A 604 7.40 -13.52 -20.24
CA CYS A 604 6.23 -13.85 -21.06
C CYS A 604 6.51 -15.03 -21.99
N TYR A 605 5.54 -15.93 -22.12
CA TYR A 605 5.63 -17.15 -22.93
C TYR A 605 4.40 -17.29 -23.82
N GLY A 606 4.59 -17.17 -25.15
CA GLY A 606 3.55 -17.43 -26.15
C GLY A 606 3.78 -18.78 -26.82
N ARG A 607 2.75 -19.64 -26.87
CA ARG A 607 2.85 -20.99 -27.45
C ARG A 607 1.67 -21.35 -28.33
N TRP A 608 1.98 -21.91 -29.49
CA TRP A 608 1.03 -22.72 -30.26
C TRP A 608 1.43 -24.19 -30.24
N GLU A 609 0.49 -25.02 -29.85
CA GLU A 609 0.71 -26.45 -29.71
C GLU A 609 0.67 -27.20 -31.05
N ALA A 610 1.23 -28.40 -31.04
CA ALA A 610 1.09 -29.34 -32.13
C ALA A 610 -0.39 -29.73 -32.30
N GLY A 611 -0.99 -29.32 -33.42
CA GLY A 611 -2.40 -29.58 -33.73
C GLY A 611 -3.29 -28.35 -33.62
N PHE A 612 -2.79 -27.25 -33.05
CA PHE A 612 -3.42 -25.94 -33.17
C PHE A 612 -3.46 -25.49 -34.63
N THR A 613 -4.41 -24.66 -35.01
CA THR A 613 -4.49 -24.06 -36.34
C THR A 613 -5.20 -22.74 -36.19
N SER A 614 -4.49 -21.65 -36.44
CA SER A 614 -5.09 -20.33 -36.40
C SER A 614 -6.10 -20.16 -37.54
N THR A 615 -7.15 -19.38 -37.29
CA THR A 615 -8.12 -18.95 -38.30
C THR A 615 -7.82 -17.57 -38.89
N GLU A 616 -6.83 -16.88 -38.34
CA GLU A 616 -6.43 -15.54 -38.75
C GLU A 616 -5.43 -15.52 -39.90
N LEU A 617 -5.40 -14.38 -40.60
CA LEU A 617 -4.61 -14.20 -41.81
C LEU A 617 -3.15 -13.88 -41.51
N ASP A 618 -2.88 -13.25 -40.38
CA ASP A 618 -1.58 -12.73 -40.04
C ASP A 618 -1.14 -12.93 -38.59
N PRO A 619 -1.38 -14.09 -37.97
CA PRO A 619 -1.12 -14.29 -36.55
C PRO A 619 0.37 -14.37 -36.20
N ARG A 620 0.75 -13.80 -35.06
CA ARG A 620 2.13 -13.51 -34.64
C ARG A 620 2.40 -13.91 -33.18
N GLY A 621 3.68 -13.93 -32.84
CA GLY A 621 4.11 -14.03 -31.45
C GLY A 621 3.95 -12.68 -30.72
N VAL A 622 4.45 -11.62 -31.35
CA VAL A 622 4.30 -10.24 -30.89
C VAL A 622 3.86 -9.39 -32.07
N GLU A 623 2.82 -8.60 -31.88
CA GLU A 623 2.48 -7.45 -32.70
C GLU A 623 2.68 -6.16 -31.91
N ALA A 624 3.12 -5.10 -32.58
CA ALA A 624 3.29 -3.80 -31.95
C ALA A 624 3.16 -2.64 -32.93
N ASP A 625 2.19 -1.79 -32.67
CA ASP A 625 1.88 -0.54 -33.35
C ASP A 625 2.15 0.67 -32.45
N GLY A 626 2.67 1.75 -33.03
CA GLY A 626 3.02 2.94 -32.27
C GLY A 626 1.80 3.79 -31.87
N ASN A 627 0.79 3.82 -32.72
CA ASN A 627 -0.43 4.61 -32.56
C ASN A 627 -1.64 3.77 -32.98
N LEU A 628 -2.81 4.39 -33.17
CA LEU A 628 -4.06 3.76 -33.60
C LEU A 628 -3.95 3.19 -35.02
N ASP A 629 -3.23 2.08 -35.15
CA ASP A 629 -3.10 1.22 -36.34
C ASP A 629 -2.69 1.98 -37.62
N GLY A 630 -1.91 3.05 -37.43
CA GLY A 630 -1.42 3.90 -38.52
C GLY A 630 -2.43 4.94 -39.02
N GLU A 631 -3.64 5.01 -38.47
CA GLU A 631 -4.67 6.03 -38.79
C GLU A 631 -4.33 7.40 -38.18
N GLY A 632 -3.36 7.46 -37.27
CA GLY A 632 -2.76 8.69 -36.76
C GLY A 632 -1.46 9.00 -37.47
N SER A 633 -1.44 9.97 -38.39
CA SER A 633 -0.19 10.52 -38.97
C SER A 633 0.88 10.75 -37.88
N THR A 634 2.17 10.85 -38.24
CA THR A 634 3.33 11.25 -37.37
C THR A 634 3.09 12.39 -36.35
N ALA A 635 1.95 13.08 -36.38
CA ALA A 635 1.44 14.02 -35.39
C ALA A 635 0.88 13.39 -34.09
N HIS A 636 0.60 12.08 -34.04
CA HIS A 636 0.15 11.41 -32.82
C HIS A 636 1.30 11.18 -31.84
N SER A 637 1.06 11.41 -30.55
CA SER A 637 2.02 11.28 -29.46
C SER A 637 1.29 10.98 -28.13
N PRO A 638 1.84 10.11 -27.26
CA PRO A 638 3.06 9.32 -27.46
C PRO A 638 2.89 8.24 -28.54
N GLN A 639 4.02 7.71 -29.03
CA GLN A 639 4.04 6.43 -29.73
C GLN A 639 4.38 5.33 -28.72
N SER A 640 4.03 4.07 -28.99
CA SER A 640 4.35 2.96 -28.10
C SER A 640 5.86 2.90 -27.88
N ASP A 641 6.29 2.85 -26.62
CA ASP A 641 7.70 2.76 -26.18
C ASP A 641 7.77 1.80 -25.01
N PHE A 642 7.75 0.51 -25.34
CA PHE A 642 7.57 -0.57 -24.39
C PHE A 642 8.84 -1.41 -24.22
N THR A 643 8.88 -2.15 -23.12
CA THR A 643 9.97 -3.08 -22.82
C THR A 643 9.43 -4.51 -22.66
N ILE A 644 10.15 -5.48 -23.21
CA ILE A 644 9.94 -6.90 -22.90
C ILE A 644 11.26 -7.50 -22.37
N GLU A 645 11.19 -8.11 -21.20
CA GLU A 645 12.29 -8.81 -20.55
C GLU A 645 11.96 -10.31 -20.44
N ASN A 646 12.87 -11.17 -20.90
CA ASN A 646 12.76 -12.64 -20.81
C ASN A 646 11.51 -13.19 -21.53
N MET A 647 11.50 -13.11 -22.85
CA MET A 647 10.38 -13.60 -23.67
C MET A 647 10.70 -14.95 -24.31
N THR A 648 9.72 -15.86 -24.36
CA THR A 648 9.77 -17.04 -25.22
C THR A 648 8.57 -17.07 -26.17
N ILE A 649 8.82 -17.24 -27.46
CA ILE A 649 7.79 -17.56 -28.46
C ILE A 649 8.05 -18.96 -29.01
N GLU A 650 7.06 -19.84 -28.94
CA GLU A 650 7.16 -21.22 -29.40
C GLU A 650 6.05 -21.58 -30.40
N ASN A 651 6.43 -21.91 -31.63
CA ASN A 651 5.50 -22.48 -32.59
C ASN A 651 5.75 -24.00 -32.79
N LEU A 652 4.82 -24.84 -32.32
CA LEU A 652 4.78 -26.28 -32.61
C LEU A 652 3.67 -26.67 -33.59
N SER A 653 2.85 -25.70 -34.00
CA SER A 653 1.74 -25.88 -34.93
C SER A 653 2.23 -26.19 -36.34
N SER A 654 1.37 -26.84 -37.13
CA SER A 654 1.56 -26.95 -38.57
C SER A 654 1.14 -25.70 -39.34
N TYR A 655 0.44 -24.77 -38.70
CA TYR A 655 0.09 -23.47 -39.26
C TYR A 655 1.26 -22.50 -39.12
N PRO A 656 1.57 -21.71 -40.16
CA PRO A 656 2.66 -20.76 -40.09
C PRO A 656 2.29 -19.58 -39.19
N MET A 657 3.17 -19.24 -38.26
CA MET A 657 3.18 -17.94 -37.62
C MET A 657 3.82 -16.96 -38.60
N GLN A 658 3.19 -15.80 -38.84
CA GLN A 658 3.76 -14.86 -39.80
C GLN A 658 5.07 -14.31 -39.26
N ASP A 659 5.02 -13.68 -38.09
CA ASP A 659 6.17 -13.09 -37.44
C ASP A 659 6.29 -13.62 -36.01
N ALA A 660 7.50 -13.97 -35.57
CA ALA A 660 7.69 -14.16 -34.13
C ALA A 660 7.66 -12.81 -33.41
N ILE A 661 8.17 -11.75 -34.05
CA ILE A 661 8.17 -10.37 -33.55
C ILE A 661 7.91 -9.40 -34.70
N LYS A 662 6.78 -8.69 -34.66
CA LYS A 662 6.45 -7.58 -35.55
C LYS A 662 6.41 -6.28 -34.76
N VAL A 663 7.10 -5.25 -35.24
CA VAL A 663 7.03 -3.89 -34.69
C VAL A 663 6.92 -2.91 -35.85
N ARG A 664 5.97 -1.98 -35.79
CA ARG A 664 5.70 -1.07 -36.90
C ARG A 664 5.07 0.24 -36.43
N ARG A 665 4.77 1.11 -37.39
CA ARG A 665 3.97 2.33 -37.21
C ARG A 665 4.51 3.23 -36.11
N LEU A 666 5.85 3.40 -36.10
CA LEU A 666 6.62 4.19 -35.13
C LEU A 666 6.65 3.64 -33.70
N ALA A 667 6.19 2.41 -33.45
CA ALA A 667 6.44 1.74 -32.18
C ALA A 667 7.94 1.59 -31.95
N LYS A 668 8.35 1.85 -30.72
CA LYS A 668 9.69 1.60 -30.21
C LYS A 668 9.65 0.41 -29.26
N ALA A 669 10.41 -0.63 -29.60
CA ALA A 669 10.52 -1.82 -28.79
C ALA A 669 11.92 -1.93 -28.16
N THR A 670 11.97 -2.19 -26.86
CA THR A 670 13.18 -2.66 -26.16
C THR A 670 12.96 -4.10 -25.71
N ILE A 671 13.45 -5.06 -26.47
CA ILE A 671 13.27 -6.50 -26.19
C ILE A 671 14.62 -7.10 -25.81
N ASN A 672 14.70 -7.62 -24.59
CA ASN A 672 15.88 -8.21 -24.01
C ASN A 672 15.63 -9.67 -23.65
N ASN A 673 16.66 -10.50 -23.88
CA ASN A 673 16.63 -11.93 -23.56
C ASN A 673 15.45 -12.69 -24.21
N ALA A 674 15.18 -12.45 -25.50
CA ALA A 674 14.14 -13.20 -26.22
C ALA A 674 14.66 -14.53 -26.78
N LEU A 675 13.83 -15.57 -26.72
CA LEU A 675 14.09 -16.89 -27.29
C LEU A 675 12.90 -17.29 -28.19
N VAL A 676 13.18 -17.60 -29.45
CA VAL A 676 12.17 -18.15 -30.36
C VAL A 676 12.51 -19.60 -30.65
N ILE A 677 11.59 -20.53 -30.38
CA ILE A 677 11.80 -21.98 -30.50
C ILE A 677 10.65 -22.67 -31.24
N GLY A 678 10.79 -23.97 -31.47
CA GLY A 678 9.74 -24.81 -32.02
C GLY A 678 10.05 -25.39 -33.41
N SER A 679 9.07 -26.13 -33.92
CA SER A 679 9.18 -26.87 -35.20
C SER A 679 8.17 -26.45 -36.25
N GLY A 680 7.16 -25.67 -35.86
CA GLY A 680 6.24 -25.00 -36.76
C GLY A 680 6.94 -23.92 -37.58
N GLU A 681 6.32 -23.54 -38.69
CA GLU A 681 6.84 -22.49 -39.57
C GLU A 681 6.69 -21.11 -38.91
N ILE A 682 7.77 -20.33 -38.96
CA ILE A 682 7.77 -18.91 -38.64
C ILE A 682 8.28 -18.21 -39.90
N GLN A 683 7.46 -17.38 -40.55
CA GLN A 683 7.85 -16.80 -41.83
C GLN A 683 9.00 -15.81 -41.63
N GLU A 684 8.89 -14.90 -40.67
CA GLU A 684 9.96 -13.99 -40.25
C GLU A 684 10.20 -14.04 -38.74
N LEU A 685 11.47 -14.09 -38.33
CA LEU A 685 11.82 -14.05 -36.91
C LEU A 685 11.57 -12.64 -36.32
N VAL A 686 11.96 -11.60 -37.07
CA VAL A 686 11.79 -10.19 -36.68
C VAL A 686 11.48 -9.36 -37.92
N ASP A 687 10.32 -8.69 -37.94
CA ASP A 687 9.94 -7.72 -38.97
C ASP A 687 9.70 -6.33 -38.33
N LEU A 688 10.44 -5.33 -38.83
CA LEU A 688 10.35 -3.93 -38.37
C LEU A 688 9.76 -2.99 -39.42
N THR A 689 9.16 -3.54 -40.48
CA THR A 689 8.71 -2.77 -41.65
C THR A 689 7.18 -2.77 -41.75
N ASP A 690 6.60 -1.76 -42.39
CA ASP A 690 5.18 -1.76 -42.72
C ASP A 690 4.88 -0.91 -43.96
N GLY A 691 3.70 -1.12 -44.56
CA GLY A 691 3.25 -0.36 -45.72
C GLY A 691 2.97 1.12 -45.42
N LEU A 692 2.73 1.47 -44.16
CA LEU A 692 2.47 2.85 -43.71
C LEU A 692 3.73 3.50 -43.16
N ASP A 693 4.22 3.03 -42.01
CA ASP A 693 5.42 3.53 -41.34
C ASP A 693 6.17 2.38 -40.65
N ASP A 694 7.50 2.34 -40.78
CA ASP A 694 8.35 1.34 -40.11
C ASP A 694 8.37 1.55 -38.57
N ALA A 695 8.98 0.61 -37.84
CA ALA A 695 9.28 0.79 -36.41
C ALA A 695 10.17 2.02 -36.15
N ASP A 696 10.16 2.52 -34.91
CA ASP A 696 11.10 3.56 -34.50
C ASP A 696 12.56 3.06 -34.68
N PRO A 697 13.44 3.85 -35.31
CA PRO A 697 14.82 3.46 -35.61
C PRO A 697 15.69 3.32 -34.36
N THR A 698 15.21 3.60 -33.15
CA THR A 698 15.93 3.35 -31.90
C THR A 698 15.52 2.06 -31.20
N SER A 699 14.65 1.25 -31.83
CA SER A 699 14.28 -0.08 -31.35
C SER A 699 15.50 -1.00 -31.19
N VAL A 700 15.52 -1.78 -30.11
CA VAL A 700 16.56 -2.74 -29.77
C VAL A 700 15.93 -4.09 -29.48
N ILE A 701 16.29 -5.11 -30.26
CA ILE A 701 15.78 -6.47 -30.12
C ILE A 701 16.96 -7.43 -29.98
N ASN A 702 17.06 -8.09 -28.83
CA ASN A 702 18.06 -9.12 -28.54
C ASN A 702 17.38 -10.48 -28.50
N VAL A 703 17.62 -11.32 -29.51
CA VAL A 703 16.90 -12.59 -29.69
C VAL A 703 17.83 -13.75 -30.06
N THR A 704 17.57 -14.93 -29.50
CA THR A 704 18.13 -16.20 -29.97
C THR A 704 17.10 -16.93 -30.82
N ASN A 705 17.50 -17.30 -32.04
CA ASN A 705 16.71 -18.19 -32.89
C ASN A 705 17.06 -19.65 -32.60
N GLY A 706 16.25 -20.30 -31.76
CA GLY A 706 16.27 -21.75 -31.54
C GLY A 706 15.24 -22.52 -32.37
N ALA A 707 14.40 -21.83 -33.16
CA ALA A 707 13.38 -22.45 -33.99
C ALA A 707 14.00 -23.16 -35.21
N THR A 708 13.38 -24.25 -35.63
CA THR A 708 13.94 -25.13 -36.67
C THR A 708 13.40 -24.86 -38.08
N ASN A 709 12.37 -24.02 -38.20
CA ASN A 709 11.72 -23.71 -39.47
C ASN A 709 11.39 -22.20 -39.60
N VAL A 710 12.45 -21.39 -39.68
CA VAL A 710 12.34 -19.94 -39.89
C VAL A 710 12.63 -19.59 -41.35
N GLY A 711 11.70 -18.92 -42.01
CA GLY A 711 11.82 -18.50 -43.42
C GLY A 711 12.88 -17.42 -43.62
N ALA A 712 12.77 -16.33 -42.86
CA ALA A 712 13.71 -15.21 -42.84
C ALA A 712 14.08 -14.81 -41.41
N GLN A 713 15.36 -14.48 -41.20
CA GLN A 713 15.83 -14.00 -39.89
C GLN A 713 15.39 -12.55 -39.63
N THR A 714 15.38 -11.73 -40.68
CA THR A 714 14.85 -10.37 -40.66
C THR A 714 14.29 -10.03 -42.03
N ASN A 715 13.35 -9.10 -42.10
CA ASN A 715 12.98 -8.48 -43.38
C ASN A 715 14.18 -7.69 -43.96
N SER A 716 14.24 -7.58 -45.28
CA SER A 716 15.37 -7.00 -46.04
C SER A 716 15.48 -5.47 -45.97
N SER A 717 14.63 -4.80 -45.20
CA SER A 717 14.47 -3.32 -45.17
C SER A 717 14.22 -2.74 -43.76
N ASN A 718 14.68 -3.38 -42.68
CA ASN A 718 14.57 -2.81 -41.33
C ASN A 718 15.09 -1.36 -41.28
N PRO A 719 14.43 -0.48 -40.51
CA PRO A 719 14.71 0.96 -40.50
C PRO A 719 16.17 1.25 -40.13
N GLU A 720 16.78 2.23 -40.82
CA GLU A 720 18.16 2.62 -40.60
C GLU A 720 18.34 3.17 -39.17
N GLY A 721 19.05 2.42 -38.32
CA GLY A 721 19.31 2.77 -36.92
C GLY A 721 18.85 1.68 -35.94
N ALA A 722 17.83 0.90 -36.31
CA ALA A 722 17.30 -0.14 -35.43
C ALA A 722 18.34 -1.24 -35.21
N THR A 723 18.38 -1.77 -33.98
CA THR A 723 19.34 -2.80 -33.58
C THR A 723 18.62 -4.13 -33.41
N VAL A 724 18.79 -5.05 -34.36
CA VAL A 724 18.31 -6.43 -34.25
C VAL A 724 19.52 -7.36 -34.07
N ASN A 725 19.74 -7.79 -32.83
CA ASN A 725 20.84 -8.66 -32.44
C ASN A 725 20.37 -10.11 -32.37
N ILE A 726 20.55 -10.84 -33.48
CA ILE A 726 20.29 -12.28 -33.54
C ILE A 726 21.57 -13.03 -33.14
N ALA A 727 21.61 -13.55 -31.93
CA ALA A 727 22.77 -14.23 -31.38
C ALA A 727 22.37 -15.33 -30.40
N ASP A 728 23.23 -16.33 -30.23
CA ASP A 728 23.08 -17.33 -29.17
C ASP A 728 23.28 -16.70 -27.78
N GLY A 729 22.59 -17.23 -26.76
CA GLY A 729 22.82 -16.90 -25.36
C GLY A 729 21.64 -16.25 -24.64
N ASN A 730 20.59 -15.86 -25.37
CA ASN A 730 19.31 -15.52 -24.75
C ASN A 730 18.60 -16.82 -24.34
N THR A 731 18.13 -16.89 -23.10
CA THR A 731 17.47 -18.06 -22.51
C THR A 731 15.96 -17.97 -22.56
N GLY A 732 15.40 -16.78 -22.83
CA GLY A 732 13.95 -16.56 -22.82
C GLY A 732 13.37 -16.56 -21.41
N CYS A 733 12.05 -16.77 -21.37
CA CYS A 733 11.26 -16.89 -20.15
C CYS A 733 11.57 -18.20 -19.40
N GLU A 734 11.67 -18.11 -18.06
CA GLU A 734 11.69 -19.30 -17.21
C GLU A 734 10.33 -20.03 -17.28
N THR A 735 10.30 -21.34 -17.13
CA THR A 735 9.08 -22.14 -17.36
C THR A 735 8.46 -22.70 -16.09
N ASP A 736 9.24 -22.84 -15.02
CA ASP A 736 8.79 -23.34 -13.71
C ASP A 736 7.88 -22.34 -12.99
N ILE A 737 8.04 -21.04 -13.25
CA ILE A 737 7.15 -19.97 -12.76
C ILE A 737 5.68 -20.18 -13.17
N PHE A 738 5.40 -20.98 -14.20
CA PHE A 738 4.03 -21.30 -14.65
C PHE A 738 3.47 -22.59 -14.03
N GLY A 739 4.18 -23.23 -13.10
CA GLY A 739 3.76 -24.50 -12.50
C GLY A 739 2.37 -24.46 -11.84
N TRP A 740 1.97 -23.29 -11.34
CA TRP A 740 0.66 -23.05 -10.72
C TRP A 740 -0.53 -23.26 -11.68
N THR A 741 -0.30 -23.11 -12.99
CA THR A 741 -1.35 -23.28 -14.01
C THR A 741 -1.76 -24.75 -14.18
N GLY A 742 -0.91 -25.69 -13.76
CA GLY A 742 -1.02 -27.10 -14.10
C GLY A 742 -0.71 -27.42 -15.58
N TYR A 743 -0.40 -26.41 -16.40
CA TYR A 743 0.06 -26.59 -17.78
C TYR A 743 1.53 -27.04 -17.82
N THR A 744 1.90 -27.88 -18.79
CA THR A 744 3.27 -28.41 -18.93
C THR A 744 3.89 -27.90 -20.21
N LEU A 745 4.94 -27.08 -20.06
CA LEU A 745 5.75 -26.53 -21.16
C LEU A 745 6.78 -27.54 -21.69
#